data_AF-A0A8I1ML83-F1
#
_entry.id   AF-A0A8I1ML83-F1
#
_cell.length_a   1.000
_cell.length_b   1.000
_cell.length_c   1.000
_cell.angle_alpha   90.00
_cell.angle_beta   90.00
_cell.angle_gamma   90.00
#
_symmetry.space_group_name_H-M   'P 1'
#
loop_
_entity.id
_entity.type
_entity.pdbx_description
1 polymer ?
#
loop_
_entity_poly.entity_id
_entity_poly.type
_entity_poly.pdbx_seq_one_letter_code
_entity_poly.pdbx_strand_id
1 'polypeptide(L)'
;MVAAFFLSVLNTLGDEDFRPPIIAVFNETGFLNYLGWQALSPSRIASLLEEAGFKSELLNVEEIGDANRLSPTKYAAVVLPYGNAFPIDAYPVLKKYHESGGVFILSGIPFSHPTILVDGKWMSRGGESLFRHDGKGIGTGGFGEPTESGHLRVAAPGFAPNPLGLTDEDLSGLQHRRYQHLDITTLPKEDTVTPLIEWIDSETGKSYPVAAIIKHGCPQFHDSIDVWCGSIASDLDESNQFLSCQLLLRGIALALQMKESMPPARVSRILEFAGSLRRPSSLPGNLPYFAPPDRKTFVPKSPAPANHLLAVDISNLSASERIALACLQALSSRRQPRLWLNFNSEDRFWLNQHVQKGYIQSYEIISDWKALFKLFSDDIKGAIIPDGQLYRGDIHAVNIAACEDLIVCTPQIAKELKLPIKIDLRKKFKTFPEGISWIWDTYKDRLNHSMASYTTSEDLGTAAFAYEMQWRAPLLWIAGPLASERPGADPIEERKVVAKILSEMDPVCPVLGFPDHGEGGVGIGEPPGVDLISRYGKALVCTNYLRNTCVTSGISLDKTKSTPTLSKSIKFDPNKIYIALALSDGDNQHLWNKLWQARYFNHPRFGEFPLAFGIGPPIIDLQPAVVEWYYSKATPNTEFIADVSGVGYIHPDNFGASYVDSRIIMDAFLAWTNRYMSRLDLKSVRTLSGGDKILVQYLQQLPSAQSIFADMGRYSGREGIGNLTYQLDNKPVFRSVTSWRRGSAADFLQEIRDQAGKRRPAFVNGFIHCWTYPTFDKVAAIYDSRDADMVFVTPSQLAEIYIQSHTRKSERTGQP
;
A
#
# COMPACT_ATOMS: atom_id res chain seq x y z
N MET A 1 -24.31 8.22 -25.09
CA MET A 1 -24.74 8.78 -26.40
C MET A 1 -26.20 9.25 -26.39
N VAL A 2 -27.15 8.50 -25.79
CA VAL A 2 -28.55 8.94 -25.66
C VAL A 2 -28.76 10.07 -24.63
N ALA A 3 -27.97 10.12 -23.55
CA ALA A 3 -28.01 11.21 -22.56
C ALA A 3 -27.49 12.57 -23.10
N ALA A 4 -26.45 12.53 -23.95
CA ALA A 4 -25.88 13.73 -24.57
C ALA A 4 -26.85 14.39 -25.57
N PHE A 5 -27.70 13.60 -26.23
CA PHE A 5 -28.70 14.10 -27.17
C PHE A 5 -29.89 14.76 -26.45
N PHE A 6 -30.29 14.24 -25.28
CA PHE A 6 -31.36 14.87 -24.47
C PHE A 6 -30.93 16.20 -23.83
N LEU A 7 -29.67 16.33 -23.41
CA LEU A 7 -29.12 17.59 -22.87
C LEU A 7 -28.96 18.69 -23.95
N SER A 8 -28.63 18.31 -25.19
CA SER A 8 -28.53 19.24 -26.32
C SER A 8 -29.89 19.85 -26.71
N VAL A 9 -30.98 19.08 -26.61
CA VAL A 9 -32.33 19.54 -26.97
C VAL A 9 -32.99 20.35 -25.85
N LEU A 10 -32.58 20.17 -24.59
CA LEU A 10 -33.10 20.93 -23.45
C LEU A 10 -32.34 22.24 -23.15
N ASN A 11 -31.14 22.42 -23.71
CA ASN A 11 -30.41 23.69 -23.61
C ASN A 11 -31.00 24.83 -24.46
N THR A 12 -31.96 24.53 -25.34
CA THR A 12 -32.55 25.51 -26.28
C THR A 12 -33.94 26.01 -25.87
N LEU A 13 -34.52 25.51 -24.77
CA LEU A 13 -35.82 25.96 -24.28
C LEU A 13 -35.69 26.46 -22.84
N GLY A 14 -35.30 27.74 -22.70
CA GLY A 14 -35.54 28.49 -21.46
C GLY A 14 -34.50 29.49 -20.93
N ASP A 15 -33.48 29.91 -21.69
CA ASP A 15 -32.63 31.08 -21.34
C ASP A 15 -31.64 31.38 -22.48
N GLU A 16 -31.98 32.24 -23.44
CA GLU A 16 -31.06 32.59 -24.54
C GLU A 16 -29.91 33.54 -24.11
N ASP A 17 -30.00 34.18 -22.93
CA ASP A 17 -29.03 35.17 -22.46
C ASP A 17 -28.11 34.70 -21.30
N PHE A 18 -28.32 33.51 -20.74
CA PHE A 18 -27.53 33.03 -19.61
C PHE A 18 -26.16 32.48 -20.06
N ARG A 19 -25.07 33.14 -19.62
CA ARG A 19 -23.69 32.64 -19.82
C ARG A 19 -23.29 31.77 -18.63
N PRO A 20 -23.00 30.47 -18.82
CA PRO A 20 -22.59 29.62 -17.72
C PRO A 20 -21.30 30.15 -17.06
N PRO A 21 -21.22 30.14 -15.71
CA PRO A 21 -20.02 30.54 -15.01
C PRO A 21 -18.85 29.62 -15.37
N ILE A 22 -17.66 30.20 -15.46
CA ILE A 22 -16.42 29.46 -15.73
C ILE A 22 -15.82 29.06 -14.38
N ILE A 23 -15.51 27.78 -14.22
CA ILE A 23 -14.87 27.20 -13.05
C ILE A 23 -13.41 26.89 -13.41
N ALA A 24 -12.47 27.47 -12.67
CA ALA A 24 -11.06 27.12 -12.81
C ALA A 24 -10.77 25.84 -12.03
N VAL A 25 -10.07 24.89 -12.63
CA VAL A 25 -9.63 23.66 -11.98
C VAL A 25 -8.11 23.64 -12.01
N PHE A 26 -7.47 23.69 -10.84
CA PHE A 26 -6.02 23.64 -10.77
C PHE A 26 -5.52 22.26 -11.20
N ASN A 27 -4.64 22.25 -12.21
CA ASN A 27 -4.11 21.05 -12.82
C ASN A 27 -2.63 21.25 -13.16
N GLU A 28 -1.76 20.59 -12.43
CA GLU A 28 -0.32 20.70 -12.62
C GLU A 28 0.31 19.31 -12.64
N THR A 29 1.13 19.05 -13.66
CA THR A 29 1.63 17.69 -13.90
C THR A 29 2.61 17.30 -12.81
N GLY A 30 2.37 16.13 -12.19
CA GLY A 30 3.22 15.61 -11.11
C GLY A 30 3.13 16.41 -9.81
N PHE A 31 2.12 17.27 -9.66
CA PHE A 31 1.90 18.02 -8.42
C PHE A 31 1.54 17.08 -7.27
N LEU A 32 2.01 17.40 -6.06
CA LEU A 32 1.79 16.56 -4.89
C LEU A 32 0.33 16.59 -4.45
N ASN A 33 -0.29 15.42 -4.31
CA ASN A 33 -1.60 15.30 -3.67
C ASN A 33 -1.42 14.85 -2.22
N TYR A 34 -1.89 15.65 -1.26
CA TYR A 34 -1.72 15.39 0.16
C TYR A 34 -3.08 15.44 0.87
N LEU A 35 -3.69 14.28 1.08
CA LEU A 35 -5.07 14.14 1.60
C LEU A 35 -6.15 14.85 0.76
N GLY A 36 -5.90 15.06 -0.53
CA GLY A 36 -6.87 15.59 -1.50
C GLY A 36 -7.73 14.49 -2.14
N TRP A 37 -8.51 14.84 -3.15
CA TRP A 37 -9.43 13.90 -3.83
C TRP A 37 -8.70 12.95 -4.79
N GLN A 38 -8.06 11.90 -4.25
CA GLN A 38 -7.29 10.96 -5.07
C GLN A 38 -8.13 10.23 -6.13
N ALA A 39 -9.42 9.99 -5.86
CA ALA A 39 -10.32 9.31 -6.80
C ALA A 39 -10.88 10.19 -7.93
N LEU A 40 -10.51 11.47 -7.98
CA LEU A 40 -10.96 12.45 -9.00
C LEU A 40 -9.77 13.27 -9.49
N SER A 41 -9.21 12.88 -10.64
CA SER A 41 -8.19 13.67 -11.31
C SER A 41 -8.74 15.04 -11.74
N PRO A 42 -7.90 16.09 -11.85
CA PRO A 42 -8.33 17.41 -12.32
C PRO A 42 -9.05 17.37 -13.67
N SER A 43 -8.58 16.54 -14.60
CA SER A 43 -9.23 16.36 -15.91
C SER A 43 -10.62 15.74 -15.79
N ARG A 44 -10.83 14.79 -14.87
CA ARG A 44 -12.15 14.22 -14.60
C ARG A 44 -13.06 15.23 -13.91
N ILE A 45 -12.54 16.05 -13.00
CA ILE A 45 -13.27 17.17 -12.37
C ILE A 45 -13.80 18.12 -13.45
N ALA A 46 -12.95 18.59 -14.35
CA ALA A 46 -13.34 19.46 -15.47
C ALA A 46 -14.44 18.82 -16.33
N SER A 47 -14.25 17.57 -16.74
CA SER A 47 -15.25 16.83 -17.54
C SER A 47 -16.59 16.69 -16.81
N LEU A 48 -16.57 16.38 -15.51
CA LEU A 48 -17.77 16.25 -14.68
C LEU A 48 -18.52 17.58 -14.53
N LEU A 49 -17.79 18.69 -14.40
CA LEU A 49 -18.37 20.03 -14.37
C LEU A 49 -19.07 20.37 -15.69
N GLU A 50 -18.46 20.05 -16.82
CA GLU A 50 -19.06 20.23 -18.14
C GLU A 50 -20.30 19.35 -18.35
N GLU A 51 -20.25 18.08 -17.93
CA GLU A 51 -21.40 17.17 -17.94
C GLU A 51 -22.58 17.72 -17.11
N ALA A 52 -22.29 18.40 -16.00
CA ALA A 52 -23.29 19.04 -15.14
C ALA A 52 -23.81 20.39 -15.68
N GLY A 53 -23.21 20.92 -16.75
CA GLY A 53 -23.63 22.18 -17.39
C GLY A 53 -22.84 23.44 -16.98
N PHE A 54 -21.71 23.29 -16.31
CA PHE A 54 -20.75 24.38 -16.10
C PHE A 54 -19.83 24.56 -17.31
N LYS A 55 -19.12 25.70 -17.38
CA LYS A 55 -17.89 25.79 -18.17
C LYS A 55 -16.71 25.55 -17.24
N SER A 56 -15.69 24.82 -17.71
CA SER A 56 -14.49 24.57 -16.93
C SER A 56 -13.22 24.91 -17.71
N GLU A 57 -12.17 25.36 -17.02
CA GLU A 57 -10.84 25.54 -17.59
C GLU A 57 -9.80 24.92 -16.64
N LEU A 58 -8.92 24.07 -17.19
CA LEU A 58 -7.76 23.57 -16.47
C LEU A 58 -6.68 24.66 -16.46
N LEU A 59 -6.18 25.01 -15.27
CA LEU A 59 -5.14 26.02 -15.10
C LEU A 59 -3.90 25.39 -14.45
N ASN A 60 -2.74 25.61 -15.05
CA ASN A 60 -1.45 25.23 -14.46
C ASN A 60 -0.97 26.26 -13.40
N VAL A 61 0.20 26.05 -12.81
CA VAL A 61 0.75 26.93 -11.76
C VAL A 61 0.99 28.37 -12.22
N GLU A 62 1.46 28.57 -13.44
CA GLU A 62 1.71 29.91 -13.99
C GLU A 62 0.39 30.64 -14.24
N GLU A 63 -0.61 29.92 -14.78
CA GLU A 63 -1.90 30.48 -15.15
C GLU A 63 -2.76 30.82 -13.93
N ILE A 64 -2.75 29.99 -12.88
CA ILE A 64 -3.43 30.28 -11.61
C ILE A 64 -2.68 31.34 -10.78
N GLY A 65 -1.37 31.48 -11.02
CA GLY A 65 -0.51 32.53 -10.46
C GLY A 65 -0.51 33.85 -11.23
N ASP A 66 -1.28 33.98 -12.31
CA ASP A 66 -1.38 35.23 -13.08
C ASP A 66 -2.50 36.14 -12.56
N ALA A 67 -2.11 37.24 -11.92
CA ALA A 67 -3.03 38.24 -11.37
C ALA A 67 -3.90 38.96 -12.42
N ASN A 68 -3.54 38.91 -13.70
CA ASN A 68 -4.36 39.44 -14.80
C ASN A 68 -5.41 38.42 -15.27
N ARG A 69 -5.23 37.15 -14.93
CA ARG A 69 -6.10 36.05 -15.34
C ARG A 69 -7.08 35.67 -14.25
N LEU A 70 -6.63 35.51 -13.01
CA LEU A 70 -7.47 34.99 -11.93
C LEU A 70 -8.25 36.11 -11.23
N SER A 71 -9.53 36.25 -11.57
CA SER A 71 -10.47 37.17 -10.91
C SER A 71 -11.85 36.52 -10.69
N PRO A 72 -12.61 36.92 -9.65
CA PRO A 72 -13.98 36.42 -9.44
C PRO A 72 -14.95 36.78 -10.58
N THR A 73 -14.63 37.82 -11.36
CA THR A 73 -15.42 38.21 -12.54
C THR A 73 -15.21 37.28 -13.73
N LYS A 74 -14.03 36.64 -13.85
CA LYS A 74 -13.74 35.67 -14.91
C LYS A 74 -14.05 34.25 -14.48
N TYR A 75 -13.56 33.86 -13.30
CA TYR A 75 -13.75 32.52 -12.74
C TYR A 75 -14.63 32.61 -11.49
N ALA A 76 -15.83 32.07 -11.61
CA ALA A 76 -16.83 32.13 -10.53
C ALA A 76 -16.46 31.25 -9.33
N ALA A 77 -15.64 30.21 -9.56
CA ALA A 77 -15.01 29.42 -8.50
C ALA A 77 -13.67 28.83 -8.97
N VAL A 78 -12.82 28.48 -8.01
CA VAL A 78 -11.53 27.82 -8.21
C VAL A 78 -11.49 26.51 -7.41
N VAL A 79 -11.24 25.38 -8.08
CA VAL A 79 -11.10 24.06 -7.47
C VAL A 79 -9.62 23.74 -7.23
N LEU A 80 -9.27 23.44 -5.98
CA LEU A 80 -7.93 23.00 -5.57
C LEU A 80 -8.01 21.54 -5.05
N PRO A 81 -7.79 20.54 -5.92
CA PRO A 81 -8.08 19.13 -5.59
C PRO A 81 -6.96 18.38 -4.84
N TYR A 82 -5.82 19.04 -4.57
CA TYR A 82 -4.60 18.40 -4.04
C TYR A 82 -4.50 18.36 -2.51
N GLY A 83 -5.61 18.63 -1.82
CA GLY A 83 -5.69 18.60 -0.37
C GLY A 83 -4.88 19.71 0.26
N ASN A 84 -3.92 19.32 1.10
CA ASN A 84 -3.09 20.24 1.86
C ASN A 84 -2.11 21.05 1.02
N ALA A 85 -1.74 20.51 -0.15
CA ALA A 85 -0.68 21.03 -0.99
C ALA A 85 -1.18 22.15 -1.91
N PHE A 86 -0.38 23.20 -2.05
CA PHE A 86 -0.66 24.35 -2.92
C PHE A 86 0.65 24.97 -3.42
N PRO A 87 0.66 25.55 -4.64
CA PRO A 87 1.85 26.20 -5.17
C PRO A 87 2.09 27.52 -4.45
N ILE A 88 3.23 27.63 -3.74
CA ILE A 88 3.53 28.83 -2.95
C ILE A 88 3.68 30.08 -3.83
N ASP A 89 4.14 29.94 -5.07
CA ASP A 89 4.34 31.06 -5.99
C ASP A 89 3.01 31.67 -6.47
N ALA A 90 1.93 30.88 -6.53
CA ALA A 90 0.59 31.38 -6.87
C ALA A 90 -0.17 31.91 -5.64
N TYR A 91 0.33 31.67 -4.42
CA TYR A 91 -0.37 32.02 -3.18
C TYR A 91 -0.80 33.50 -3.09
N PRO A 92 0.05 34.50 -3.46
CA PRO A 92 -0.38 35.90 -3.42
C PRO A 92 -1.59 36.20 -4.31
N VAL A 93 -1.68 35.53 -5.46
CA VAL A 93 -2.79 35.69 -6.40
C VAL A 93 -4.05 34.97 -5.92
N LEU A 94 -3.91 33.76 -5.37
CA LEU A 94 -5.00 33.03 -4.72
C LEU A 94 -5.59 33.83 -3.55
N LYS A 95 -4.74 34.41 -2.69
CA LYS A 95 -5.18 35.27 -1.59
C LYS A 95 -5.94 36.49 -2.09
N LYS A 96 -5.41 37.17 -3.11
CA LYS A 96 -6.09 38.32 -3.72
C LYS A 96 -7.44 37.97 -4.37
N TYR A 97 -7.52 36.79 -5.02
CA TYR A 97 -8.78 36.27 -5.56
C TYR A 97 -9.81 36.09 -4.43
N HIS A 98 -9.39 35.54 -3.29
CA HIS A 98 -10.25 35.38 -2.12
C HIS A 98 -10.71 36.71 -1.52
N GLU A 99 -9.77 37.64 -1.30
CA GLU A 99 -10.03 39.00 -0.80
C GLU A 99 -10.96 39.80 -1.73
N SER A 100 -11.09 39.40 -2.99
CA SER A 100 -12.00 40.01 -3.98
C SER A 100 -13.38 39.34 -4.04
N GLY A 101 -13.73 38.51 -3.06
CA GLY A 101 -15.01 37.81 -2.97
C GLY A 101 -15.09 36.53 -3.82
N GLY A 102 -13.94 35.88 -4.06
CA GLY A 102 -13.85 34.62 -4.82
C GLY A 102 -14.48 33.42 -4.11
N VAL A 103 -14.66 32.32 -4.85
CA VAL A 103 -15.17 31.06 -4.30
C VAL A 103 -14.11 29.96 -4.44
N PHE A 104 -13.77 29.27 -3.36
CA PHE A 104 -12.89 28.11 -3.41
C PHE A 104 -13.63 26.81 -3.16
N ILE A 105 -13.18 25.75 -3.85
CA ILE A 105 -13.52 24.37 -3.54
C ILE A 105 -12.24 23.67 -3.08
N LEU A 106 -12.21 23.29 -1.80
CA LEU A 106 -11.00 22.89 -1.09
C LEU A 106 -11.11 21.47 -0.54
N SER A 107 -9.96 20.78 -0.46
CA SER A 107 -9.83 19.48 0.20
C SER A 107 -8.77 19.49 1.32
N GLY A 108 -8.80 18.54 2.26
CA GLY A 108 -7.77 18.40 3.31
C GLY A 108 -7.72 19.57 4.31
N ILE A 109 -6.54 19.89 4.84
CA ILE A 109 -6.21 21.16 5.52
C ILE A 109 -5.61 22.08 4.46
N PRO A 110 -6.44 22.90 3.78
CA PRO A 110 -5.97 23.68 2.65
C PRO A 110 -4.87 24.66 3.08
N PHE A 111 -3.98 25.01 2.16
CA PHE A 111 -2.91 25.97 2.41
C PHE A 111 -1.96 25.62 3.55
N SER A 112 -1.80 24.33 3.87
CA SER A 112 -0.91 23.88 4.94
C SER A 112 0.45 23.37 4.47
N HIS A 113 0.56 22.94 3.22
CA HIS A 113 1.79 22.35 2.66
C HIS A 113 2.25 23.14 1.43
N PRO A 114 2.96 24.29 1.62
CA PRO A 114 3.53 25.05 0.52
C PRO A 114 4.45 24.18 -0.33
N THR A 115 4.20 24.16 -1.63
CA THR A 115 4.85 23.27 -2.59
C THR A 115 5.59 24.08 -3.65
N ILE A 116 6.83 23.67 -3.95
CA ILE A 116 7.75 24.30 -4.89
C ILE A 116 8.27 23.28 -5.91
N LEU A 117 8.59 23.75 -7.11
CA LEU A 117 9.27 22.95 -8.12
C LEU A 117 10.79 23.06 -7.93
N VAL A 118 11.46 21.93 -7.69
CA VAL A 118 12.93 21.86 -7.57
C VAL A 118 13.42 20.74 -8.48
N ASP A 119 14.35 21.07 -9.38
CA ASP A 119 14.93 20.13 -10.34
C ASP A 119 13.88 19.32 -11.13
N GLY A 120 12.76 19.97 -11.49
CA GLY A 120 11.66 19.34 -12.23
C GLY A 120 10.76 18.43 -11.40
N LYS A 121 10.89 18.41 -10.06
CA LYS A 121 10.03 17.66 -9.14
C LYS A 121 9.33 18.59 -8.16
N TRP A 122 8.04 18.38 -7.95
CA TRP A 122 7.29 19.10 -6.93
C TRP A 122 7.63 18.56 -5.54
N MET A 123 7.97 19.46 -4.63
CA MET A 123 8.35 19.14 -3.25
C MET A 123 7.65 20.06 -2.27
N SER A 124 7.16 19.52 -1.15
CA SER A 124 6.65 20.31 -0.03
C SER A 124 7.80 20.93 0.76
N ARG A 125 7.66 22.18 1.19
CA ARG A 125 8.60 22.88 2.08
C ARG A 125 8.41 22.53 3.57
N GLY A 126 7.48 21.61 3.88
CA GLY A 126 7.02 21.34 5.25
C GLY A 126 5.75 22.13 5.59
N GLY A 127 5.21 21.90 6.79
CA GLY A 127 3.94 22.49 7.22
C GLY A 127 4.04 23.99 7.55
N GLU A 128 3.18 24.80 6.96
CA GLU A 128 2.96 26.22 7.28
C GLU A 128 1.46 26.44 7.55
N SER A 129 1.06 27.41 8.37
CA SER A 129 -0.37 27.66 8.65
C SER A 129 -0.93 28.85 7.87
N LEU A 130 -0.85 28.82 6.54
CA LEU A 130 -1.36 29.89 5.67
C LEU A 130 -2.89 29.88 5.48
N PHE A 131 -3.60 29.00 6.19
CA PHE A 131 -5.06 28.95 6.25
C PHE A 131 -5.69 29.93 7.26
N ARG A 132 -4.91 30.52 8.17
CA ARG A 132 -5.45 31.28 9.32
C ARG A 132 -6.07 32.62 8.93
N HIS A 133 -6.90 33.18 9.83
CA HIS A 133 -7.32 34.59 9.78
C HIS A 133 -6.28 35.49 10.46
N ASP A 134 -5.12 35.60 9.84
CA ASP A 134 -4.09 36.57 10.20
C ASP A 134 -3.63 37.33 8.95
N GLY A 135 -2.74 38.32 9.11
CA GLY A 135 -2.31 39.15 7.98
C GLY A 135 -1.63 38.39 6.83
N LYS A 136 -1.14 37.16 7.07
CA LYS A 136 -0.49 36.33 6.06
C LYS A 136 -1.43 35.28 5.48
N GLY A 137 -2.35 34.76 6.28
CA GLY A 137 -3.24 33.66 5.90
C GLY A 137 -4.35 34.06 4.93
N ILE A 138 -4.98 33.03 4.35
CA ILE A 138 -6.06 33.16 3.36
C ILE A 138 -7.46 33.06 3.98
N GLY A 139 -7.56 32.87 5.31
CA GLY A 139 -8.83 32.96 6.03
C GLY A 139 -9.77 31.78 5.84
N THR A 140 -9.28 30.56 5.66
CA THR A 140 -10.13 29.34 5.59
C THR A 140 -10.43 28.74 6.97
N GLY A 141 -9.95 29.39 8.05
CA GLY A 141 -10.07 28.92 9.44
C GLY A 141 -8.91 28.05 9.91
N GLY A 142 -8.96 27.65 11.18
CA GLY A 142 -8.04 26.73 11.84
C GLY A 142 -8.65 25.33 11.99
N PHE A 143 -7.79 24.32 12.17
CA PHE A 143 -8.19 22.91 12.11
C PHE A 143 -7.68 22.14 13.32
N GLY A 144 -8.53 21.28 13.87
CA GLY A 144 -8.22 20.38 14.98
C GLY A 144 -7.96 18.95 14.51
N GLU A 145 -7.19 18.21 15.30
CA GLU A 145 -6.98 16.79 15.10
C GLU A 145 -8.17 15.96 15.61
N PRO A 146 -8.50 14.83 14.97
CA PRO A 146 -9.60 13.94 15.35
C PRO A 146 -9.51 13.40 16.78
N THR A 147 -10.67 13.16 17.39
CA THR A 147 -10.81 12.42 18.65
C THR A 147 -10.82 10.90 18.38
N GLU A 148 -10.56 10.08 19.42
CA GLU A 148 -10.29 8.64 19.25
C GLU A 148 -11.53 7.79 18.88
N SER A 149 -12.74 8.27 19.15
CA SER A 149 -13.98 7.51 18.92
C SER A 149 -15.11 8.41 18.39
N GLY A 150 -15.74 8.04 17.28
CA GLY A 150 -16.79 8.86 16.65
C GLY A 150 -17.38 8.25 15.39
N HIS A 151 -18.35 8.95 14.80
CA HIS A 151 -18.97 8.58 13.53
C HIS A 151 -19.32 9.82 12.70
N LEU A 152 -19.27 9.68 11.37
CA LEU A 152 -19.74 10.65 10.41
C LEU A 152 -21.26 10.67 10.33
N ARG A 153 -21.81 11.86 10.17
CA ARG A 153 -23.23 12.09 9.90
C ARG A 153 -23.37 13.19 8.85
N VAL A 154 -24.33 13.05 7.96
CA VAL A 154 -24.78 14.17 7.12
C VAL A 154 -25.44 15.20 8.05
N ALA A 155 -25.04 16.45 7.96
CA ALA A 155 -25.61 17.48 8.83
C ALA A 155 -27.14 17.57 8.61
N ALA A 156 -27.94 17.55 9.70
CA ALA A 156 -29.41 17.68 9.69
C ALA A 156 -29.86 18.64 10.82
N PRO A 157 -30.92 19.49 10.69
CA PRO A 157 -31.68 19.98 9.54
C PRO A 157 -31.83 21.53 9.59
N GLY A 158 -30.73 22.29 9.52
CA GLY A 158 -30.81 23.76 9.37
C GLY A 158 -31.27 24.23 7.98
N PHE A 159 -31.16 23.33 6.99
CA PHE A 159 -31.61 23.50 5.62
C PHE A 159 -32.37 22.23 5.20
N ALA A 160 -33.70 22.32 5.19
CA ALA A 160 -34.51 21.47 4.34
C ALA A 160 -34.64 22.21 2.98
N PRO A 161 -34.24 21.58 1.87
CA PRO A 161 -33.69 20.23 1.74
C PRO A 161 -32.17 20.14 2.01
N ASN A 162 -31.73 18.92 2.34
CA ASN A 162 -30.33 18.50 2.48
C ASN A 162 -29.46 19.06 1.33
N PRO A 163 -28.46 19.91 1.62
CA PRO A 163 -27.66 20.57 0.59
C PRO A 163 -26.87 19.58 -0.28
N LEU A 164 -26.48 18.43 0.28
CA LEU A 164 -25.69 17.42 -0.42
C LEU A 164 -26.53 16.28 -1.02
N GLY A 165 -27.83 16.16 -0.72
CA GLY A 165 -28.63 15.01 -1.13
C GLY A 165 -28.05 13.64 -0.72
N LEU A 166 -27.12 13.63 0.24
CA LEU A 166 -26.46 12.45 0.80
C LEU A 166 -27.22 11.94 2.02
N THR A 167 -27.13 10.66 2.29
CA THR A 167 -27.65 10.05 3.53
C THR A 167 -26.50 9.56 4.39
N ASP A 168 -26.75 9.26 5.67
CA ASP A 168 -25.74 8.63 6.53
C ASP A 168 -25.27 7.27 5.97
N GLU A 169 -26.11 6.60 5.18
CA GLU A 169 -25.76 5.37 4.46
C GLU A 169 -24.64 5.60 3.43
N ASP A 170 -24.63 6.76 2.76
CA ASP A 170 -23.57 7.15 1.82
C ASP A 170 -22.21 7.34 2.51
N LEU A 171 -22.21 7.55 3.83
CA LEU A 171 -21.01 7.72 4.66
C LEU A 171 -20.59 6.43 5.36
N SER A 172 -21.37 5.35 5.28
CA SER A 172 -21.15 4.11 6.03
C SER A 172 -19.76 3.48 5.80
N GLY A 173 -19.25 3.52 4.56
CA GLY A 173 -17.92 3.02 4.20
C GLY A 173 -16.75 3.87 4.71
N LEU A 174 -17.01 5.03 5.31
CA LEU A 174 -16.03 6.03 5.74
C LEU A 174 -15.93 6.11 7.27
N GLN A 175 -16.76 5.38 8.02
CA GLN A 175 -16.93 5.55 9.46
C GLN A 175 -15.71 5.19 10.32
N HIS A 176 -14.74 4.43 9.80
CA HIS A 176 -13.65 3.84 10.58
C HIS A 176 -12.36 4.66 10.60
N ARG A 177 -12.42 5.95 10.25
CA ARG A 177 -11.24 6.80 10.12
C ARG A 177 -11.30 7.99 11.06
N ARG A 178 -10.11 8.54 11.28
CA ARG A 178 -9.88 9.77 12.02
C ARG A 178 -9.89 10.94 11.03
N TYR A 179 -10.79 11.89 11.22
CA TYR A 179 -10.97 13.04 10.33
C TYR A 179 -10.57 14.36 10.98
N GLN A 180 -9.84 15.17 10.23
CA GLN A 180 -9.58 16.56 10.59
C GLN A 180 -10.91 17.33 10.57
N HIS A 181 -11.06 18.25 11.51
CA HIS A 181 -12.26 19.06 11.62
C HIS A 181 -11.93 20.55 11.70
N LEU A 182 -12.87 21.38 11.25
CA LEU A 182 -12.78 22.83 11.34
C LEU A 182 -13.00 23.26 12.79
N ASP A 183 -12.05 24.00 13.35
CA ASP A 183 -12.24 24.71 14.61
C ASP A 183 -12.93 26.04 14.33
N ILE A 184 -14.26 26.04 14.41
CA ILE A 184 -15.10 27.22 14.14
C ILE A 184 -14.76 28.42 15.03
N THR A 185 -14.11 28.21 16.18
CA THR A 185 -13.75 29.31 17.10
C THR A 185 -12.60 30.17 16.59
N THR A 186 -11.91 29.69 15.56
CA THR A 186 -10.81 30.41 14.89
C THR A 186 -11.28 31.34 13.78
N LEU A 187 -12.55 31.27 13.40
CA LEU A 187 -13.16 32.15 12.41
C LEU A 187 -13.66 33.45 13.07
N PRO A 188 -13.62 34.59 12.36
CA PRO A 188 -14.29 35.82 12.75
C PRO A 188 -15.77 35.61 13.02
N LYS A 189 -16.36 36.42 13.90
CA LYS A 189 -17.79 36.31 14.26
C LYS A 189 -18.73 36.70 13.12
N GLU A 190 -18.23 37.47 12.17
CA GLU A 190 -18.93 37.89 10.97
C GLU A 190 -19.05 36.76 9.94
N ASP A 191 -18.20 35.74 10.05
CA ASP A 191 -18.20 34.60 9.13
C ASP A 191 -19.26 33.58 9.56
N THR A 192 -19.88 32.94 8.58
CA THR A 192 -20.94 31.96 8.81
C THR A 192 -20.52 30.60 8.30
N VAL A 193 -20.61 29.58 9.16
CA VAL A 193 -20.28 28.19 8.82
C VAL A 193 -21.56 27.37 8.70
N THR A 194 -21.71 26.71 7.56
CA THR A 194 -22.77 25.74 7.31
C THR A 194 -22.14 24.34 7.21
N PRO A 195 -22.22 23.51 8.26
CA PRO A 195 -21.73 22.14 8.20
C PRO A 195 -22.48 21.34 7.13
N LEU A 196 -21.73 20.57 6.34
CA LEU A 196 -22.24 19.65 5.34
C LEU A 196 -22.17 18.21 5.85
N ILE A 197 -21.04 17.85 6.46
CA ILE A 197 -20.80 16.57 7.12
C ILE A 197 -20.14 16.86 8.46
N GLU A 198 -20.60 16.15 9.49
CA GLU A 198 -20.15 16.30 10.86
C GLU A 198 -19.54 14.99 11.37
N TRP A 199 -18.48 15.09 12.17
CA TRP A 199 -17.98 14.02 13.02
C TRP A 199 -18.56 14.18 14.41
N ILE A 200 -19.25 13.15 14.89
CA ILE A 200 -19.84 13.09 16.22
C ILE A 200 -18.95 12.24 17.10
N ASP A 201 -18.33 12.85 18.09
CA ASP A 201 -17.54 12.16 19.10
C ASP A 201 -18.44 11.23 19.93
N SER A 202 -18.07 9.96 20.04
CA SER A 202 -18.92 8.93 20.66
C SER A 202 -18.97 9.03 22.19
N GLU A 203 -17.95 9.63 22.81
CA GLU A 203 -17.85 9.75 24.26
C GLU A 203 -18.50 11.02 24.78
N THR A 204 -18.28 12.13 24.09
CA THR A 204 -18.74 13.47 24.49
C THR A 204 -20.02 13.89 23.79
N GLY A 205 -20.38 13.25 22.68
CA GLY A 205 -21.50 13.66 21.82
C GLY A 205 -21.26 14.98 21.07
N LYS A 206 -20.05 15.54 21.15
CA LYS A 206 -19.74 16.83 20.51
C LYS A 206 -19.61 16.65 19.00
N SER A 207 -20.23 17.59 18.26
CA SER A 207 -20.19 17.63 16.81
C SER A 207 -19.07 18.54 16.31
N TYR A 208 -18.38 18.11 15.26
CA TYR A 208 -17.32 18.85 14.60
C TYR A 208 -17.52 18.83 13.08
N PRO A 209 -17.53 19.98 12.39
CA PRO A 209 -17.62 20.01 10.93
C PRO A 209 -16.37 19.38 10.30
N VAL A 210 -16.57 18.38 9.44
CA VAL A 210 -15.51 17.75 8.64
C VAL A 210 -15.68 18.04 7.13
N ALA A 211 -16.81 18.61 6.76
CA ALA A 211 -17.00 19.36 5.52
C ALA A 211 -17.99 20.49 5.80
N ALA A 212 -17.78 21.67 5.24
CA ALA A 212 -18.61 22.85 5.48
C ALA A 212 -18.56 23.85 4.32
N ILE A 213 -19.59 24.69 4.23
CA ILE A 213 -19.55 25.94 3.47
C ILE A 213 -19.26 27.07 4.45
N ILE A 214 -18.22 27.86 4.20
CA ILE A 214 -17.86 29.03 4.98
C ILE A 214 -18.17 30.26 4.12
N LYS A 215 -19.04 31.14 4.59
CA LYS A 215 -19.32 32.43 3.94
C LYS A 215 -18.70 33.54 4.79
N HIS A 216 -17.79 34.30 4.18
CA HIS A 216 -17.02 35.32 4.88
C HIS A 216 -17.75 36.65 4.90
N GLY A 217 -18.01 37.13 6.11
CA GLY A 217 -18.52 38.48 6.39
C GLY A 217 -17.43 39.42 6.90
N CYS A 218 -16.25 38.88 7.26
CA CYS A 218 -15.15 39.66 7.78
C CYS A 218 -14.61 40.69 6.76
N PRO A 219 -14.02 41.82 7.21
CA PRO A 219 -13.59 42.88 6.30
C PRO A 219 -12.55 42.48 5.25
N GLN A 220 -11.70 41.49 5.56
CA GLN A 220 -10.60 41.10 4.67
C GLN A 220 -11.07 40.21 3.51
N PHE A 221 -12.01 39.29 3.76
CA PHE A 221 -12.48 38.29 2.80
C PHE A 221 -13.96 38.48 2.48
N HIS A 222 -14.44 39.72 2.54
CA HIS A 222 -15.87 40.01 2.42
C HIS A 222 -16.47 39.40 1.13
N ASP A 223 -17.63 38.76 1.28
CA ASP A 223 -18.37 38.06 0.23
C ASP A 223 -17.69 36.83 -0.37
N SER A 224 -16.54 36.39 0.14
CA SER A 224 -15.93 35.14 -0.32
C SER A 224 -16.63 33.92 0.27
N ILE A 225 -16.52 32.78 -0.42
CA ILE A 225 -17.12 31.51 0.02
C ILE A 225 -16.14 30.36 -0.17
N ASP A 226 -15.92 29.59 0.89
CA ASP A 226 -15.16 28.34 0.83
C ASP A 226 -16.12 27.15 0.94
N VAL A 227 -16.13 26.29 -0.08
CA VAL A 227 -16.68 24.93 0.04
C VAL A 227 -15.53 24.02 0.45
N TRP A 228 -15.41 23.80 1.75
CA TRP A 228 -14.35 23.01 2.33
C TRP A 228 -14.79 21.56 2.56
N CYS A 229 -14.03 20.63 2.01
CA CYS A 229 -14.20 19.20 2.22
C CYS A 229 -12.96 18.69 2.95
N GLY A 230 -13.04 18.30 4.22
CA GLY A 230 -11.89 17.76 4.93
C GLY A 230 -11.33 16.48 4.29
N SER A 231 -10.50 15.75 5.01
CA SER A 231 -9.89 14.49 4.55
C SER A 231 -10.87 13.30 4.37
N ILE A 232 -12.18 13.57 4.32
CA ILE A 232 -13.27 12.59 4.27
C ILE A 232 -13.39 11.80 2.96
N ALA A 233 -12.84 12.32 1.85
CA ALA A 233 -12.93 11.71 0.52
C ALA A 233 -11.55 11.59 -0.15
N SER A 234 -10.55 11.13 0.62
CA SER A 234 -9.14 11.18 0.25
C SER A 234 -8.58 9.91 -0.37
N ASP A 235 -9.35 8.81 -0.41
CA ASP A 235 -8.86 7.52 -0.91
C ASP A 235 -9.28 7.26 -2.35
N LEU A 236 -8.50 6.39 -3.03
CA LEU A 236 -8.74 5.94 -4.39
C LEU A 236 -9.76 4.79 -4.43
N ASP A 237 -11.04 5.10 -4.20
CA ASP A 237 -12.13 4.13 -4.27
C ASP A 237 -13.47 4.73 -4.73
N GLU A 238 -14.42 3.86 -5.08
CA GLU A 238 -15.72 4.27 -5.65
C GLU A 238 -16.55 5.10 -4.68
N SER A 239 -16.51 4.81 -3.38
CA SER A 239 -17.27 5.56 -2.36
C SER A 239 -16.71 6.96 -2.18
N ASN A 240 -15.38 7.09 -2.10
CA ASN A 240 -14.69 8.37 -2.04
C ASN A 240 -14.91 9.16 -3.35
N GLN A 241 -14.85 8.51 -4.52
CA GLN A 241 -15.16 9.15 -5.80
C GLN A 241 -16.58 9.71 -5.82
N PHE A 242 -17.57 8.91 -5.43
CA PHE A 242 -18.96 9.33 -5.38
C PHE A 242 -19.13 10.51 -4.43
N LEU A 243 -18.58 10.42 -3.22
CA LEU A 243 -18.66 11.48 -2.22
C LEU A 243 -18.03 12.79 -2.72
N SER A 244 -16.81 12.73 -3.25
CA SER A 244 -16.14 13.89 -3.84
C SER A 244 -16.93 14.50 -5.00
N CYS A 245 -17.56 13.69 -5.87
CA CYS A 245 -18.45 14.20 -6.93
C CYS A 245 -19.65 14.97 -6.34
N GLN A 246 -20.29 14.43 -5.30
CA GLN A 246 -21.43 15.07 -4.66
C GLN A 246 -21.02 16.39 -3.99
N LEU A 247 -19.92 16.37 -3.23
CA LEU A 247 -19.37 17.55 -2.56
C LEU A 247 -19.00 18.65 -3.56
N LEU A 248 -18.31 18.28 -4.65
CA LEU A 248 -17.91 19.21 -5.71
C LEU A 248 -19.12 19.86 -6.39
N LEU A 249 -20.01 19.05 -6.98
CA LEU A 249 -21.10 19.56 -7.83
C LEU A 249 -22.11 20.36 -7.02
N ARG A 250 -22.52 19.83 -5.87
CA ARG A 250 -23.54 20.46 -5.03
C ARG A 250 -22.97 21.64 -4.27
N GLY A 251 -21.72 21.54 -3.81
CA GLY A 251 -21.01 22.64 -3.18
C GLY A 251 -20.88 23.84 -4.09
N ILE A 252 -20.41 23.66 -5.34
CA ILE A 252 -20.34 24.75 -6.33
C ILE A 252 -21.74 25.31 -6.60
N ALA A 253 -22.73 24.47 -6.85
CA ALA A 253 -24.08 24.94 -7.17
C ALA A 253 -24.67 25.81 -6.05
N LEU A 254 -24.47 25.41 -4.78
CA LEU A 254 -24.93 26.17 -3.61
C LEU A 254 -24.14 27.45 -3.39
N ALA A 255 -22.80 27.41 -3.51
CA ALA A 255 -21.96 28.59 -3.37
C ALA A 255 -22.33 29.66 -4.41
N LEU A 256 -22.52 29.26 -5.67
CA LEU A 256 -22.94 30.18 -6.73
C LEU A 256 -24.39 30.68 -6.55
N GLN A 257 -25.27 29.86 -5.98
CA GLN A 257 -26.60 30.31 -5.57
C GLN A 257 -26.51 31.38 -4.48
N MET A 258 -25.65 31.20 -3.48
CA MET A 258 -25.40 32.18 -2.40
C MET A 258 -24.77 33.48 -2.90
N LYS A 259 -24.00 33.43 -4.01
CA LYS A 259 -23.45 34.60 -4.71
C LYS A 259 -24.45 35.25 -5.67
N GLU A 260 -25.67 34.73 -5.77
CA GLU A 260 -26.70 35.15 -6.74
C GLU A 260 -26.21 35.08 -8.21
N SER A 261 -25.18 34.28 -8.48
CA SER A 261 -24.57 34.13 -9.80
C SER A 261 -25.11 32.94 -10.58
N MET A 262 -26.00 32.14 -9.98
CA MET A 262 -26.67 31.00 -10.61
C MET A 262 -28.18 31.01 -10.29
N PRO A 263 -29.07 30.99 -11.31
CA PRO A 263 -30.51 30.91 -11.09
C PRO A 263 -30.95 29.61 -10.42
N PRO A 264 -31.99 29.61 -9.56
CA PRO A 264 -32.49 28.41 -8.87
C PRO A 264 -32.81 27.24 -9.81
N ALA A 265 -33.38 27.50 -10.99
CA ALA A 265 -33.71 26.45 -11.96
C ALA A 265 -32.47 25.71 -12.50
N ARG A 266 -31.33 26.41 -12.66
CA ARG A 266 -30.06 25.82 -13.07
C ARG A 266 -29.45 25.00 -11.94
N VAL A 267 -29.51 25.51 -10.71
CA VAL A 267 -29.12 24.78 -9.50
C VAL A 267 -29.89 23.47 -9.42
N SER A 268 -31.22 23.48 -9.56
CA SER A 268 -32.04 22.26 -9.55
C SER A 268 -31.59 21.22 -10.59
N ARG A 269 -31.26 21.63 -11.82
CA ARG A 269 -30.74 20.71 -12.85
C ARG A 269 -29.38 20.10 -12.48
N ILE A 270 -28.48 20.89 -11.90
CA ILE A 270 -27.18 20.37 -11.41
C ILE A 270 -27.39 19.36 -10.29
N LEU A 271 -28.32 19.64 -9.36
CA LEU A 271 -28.65 18.72 -8.27
C LEU A 271 -29.32 17.42 -8.76
N GLU A 272 -30.17 17.50 -9.80
CA GLU A 272 -30.73 16.33 -10.48
C GLU A 272 -29.64 15.49 -11.16
N PHE A 273 -28.72 16.14 -11.89
CA PHE A 273 -27.57 15.46 -12.50
C PHE A 273 -26.70 14.77 -11.44
N ALA A 274 -26.35 15.49 -10.35
CA ALA A 274 -25.60 14.92 -9.24
C ALA A 274 -26.33 13.72 -8.62
N GLY A 275 -27.66 13.78 -8.47
CA GLY A 275 -28.49 12.67 -7.99
C GLY A 275 -28.55 11.46 -8.95
N SER A 276 -28.25 11.66 -10.23
CA SER A 276 -28.22 10.59 -11.25
C SER A 276 -26.87 9.85 -11.33
N LEU A 277 -25.82 10.36 -10.67
CA LEU A 277 -24.52 9.70 -10.64
C LEU A 277 -24.62 8.30 -10.05
N ARG A 278 -23.88 7.35 -10.65
CA ARG A 278 -23.87 5.95 -10.21
C ARG A 278 -23.42 5.88 -8.75
N ARG A 279 -24.26 5.28 -7.90
CA ARG A 279 -23.92 4.99 -6.51
C ARG A 279 -22.86 3.88 -6.42
N PRO A 280 -22.01 3.92 -5.37
CA PRO A 280 -21.00 2.89 -5.16
C PRO A 280 -21.60 1.50 -5.07
N SER A 281 -20.87 0.53 -5.59
CA SER A 281 -21.19 -0.90 -5.48
C SER A 281 -20.33 -1.54 -4.40
N SER A 282 -20.92 -2.45 -3.62
CA SER A 282 -20.14 -3.25 -2.69
C SER A 282 -19.21 -4.18 -3.45
N LEU A 283 -17.97 -4.30 -2.99
CA LEU A 283 -17.09 -5.36 -3.44
C LEU A 283 -17.68 -6.73 -3.03
N PRO A 284 -17.36 -7.82 -3.75
CA PRO A 284 -17.84 -9.16 -3.40
C PRO A 284 -17.64 -9.48 -1.91
N GLY A 285 -18.66 -10.04 -1.28
CA GLY A 285 -18.68 -10.33 0.16
C GLY A 285 -19.69 -11.44 0.48
N ASN A 286 -19.86 -11.75 1.77
CA ASN A 286 -20.62 -12.90 2.26
C ASN A 286 -20.15 -14.22 1.62
N LEU A 287 -18.84 -14.36 1.44
CA LEU A 287 -18.24 -15.50 0.79
C LEU A 287 -18.34 -16.73 1.72
N PRO A 288 -18.83 -17.88 1.23
CA PRO A 288 -18.72 -19.13 1.96
C PRO A 288 -17.25 -19.55 2.06
N TYR A 289 -16.91 -20.24 3.14
CA TYR A 289 -15.62 -20.92 3.23
C TYR A 289 -15.71 -22.29 2.57
N PHE A 290 -14.87 -22.51 1.56
CA PHE A 290 -14.58 -23.84 1.03
C PHE A 290 -13.13 -24.18 1.37
N ALA A 291 -12.92 -25.37 1.92
CA ALA A 291 -11.56 -25.84 2.17
C ALA A 291 -10.80 -25.90 0.82
N PRO A 292 -9.65 -25.22 0.70
CA PRO A 292 -8.89 -25.24 -0.52
C PRO A 292 -8.32 -26.65 -0.76
N PRO A 293 -7.89 -26.97 -2.00
CA PRO A 293 -7.20 -28.22 -2.29
C PRO A 293 -6.02 -28.46 -1.33
N ASP A 294 -5.76 -29.72 -0.99
CA ASP A 294 -4.60 -30.06 -0.14
C ASP A 294 -3.30 -29.68 -0.86
N ARG A 295 -2.61 -28.69 -0.30
CA ARG A 295 -1.34 -28.17 -0.83
C ARG A 295 -0.20 -28.64 0.06
N LYS A 296 0.87 -29.14 -0.57
CA LYS A 296 2.08 -29.55 0.17
C LYS A 296 2.86 -28.37 0.72
N THR A 297 2.81 -27.22 0.04
CA THR A 297 3.52 -25.99 0.39
C THR A 297 2.61 -24.79 0.14
N PHE A 298 2.83 -23.70 0.87
CA PHE A 298 2.05 -22.46 0.77
C PHE A 298 2.25 -21.77 -0.59
N VAL A 299 3.50 -21.73 -1.07
CA VAL A 299 3.90 -21.37 -2.44
C VAL A 299 4.32 -22.63 -3.20
N PRO A 300 4.03 -22.77 -4.50
CA PRO A 300 4.29 -24.01 -5.25
C PRO A 300 5.80 -24.25 -5.50
N LYS A 301 6.28 -25.49 -5.45
CA LYS A 301 7.69 -25.81 -5.71
C LYS A 301 7.92 -26.32 -7.11
N SER A 302 8.92 -25.78 -7.81
CA SER A 302 9.34 -26.28 -9.13
C SER A 302 9.83 -27.72 -9.08
N PRO A 303 9.85 -28.44 -10.22
CA PRO A 303 10.60 -29.69 -10.31
C PRO A 303 12.07 -29.48 -9.95
N ALA A 304 12.78 -30.55 -9.59
CA ALA A 304 14.21 -30.47 -9.31
C ALA A 304 14.96 -29.91 -10.53
N PRO A 305 15.87 -28.93 -10.34
CA PRO A 305 16.62 -28.35 -11.46
C PRO A 305 17.56 -29.40 -12.08
N ALA A 306 17.93 -29.18 -13.34
CA ALA A 306 18.96 -30.00 -13.98
C ALA A 306 20.31 -29.84 -13.28
N ASN A 307 21.11 -30.91 -13.26
CA ASN A 307 22.46 -30.89 -12.70
C ASN A 307 23.40 -29.91 -13.43
N HIS A 308 23.12 -29.61 -14.70
CA HIS A 308 23.84 -28.63 -15.50
C HIS A 308 22.87 -27.54 -15.97
N LEU A 309 23.13 -26.28 -15.59
CA LEU A 309 22.31 -25.14 -15.99
C LEU A 309 22.93 -24.34 -17.13
N LEU A 310 22.08 -23.75 -17.96
CA LEU A 310 22.47 -22.79 -18.98
C LEU A 310 22.20 -21.39 -18.45
N ALA A 311 23.27 -20.63 -18.22
CA ALA A 311 23.20 -19.30 -17.63
C ALA A 311 23.39 -18.21 -18.70
N VAL A 312 22.51 -17.21 -18.71
CA VAL A 312 22.53 -16.10 -19.67
C VAL A 312 22.77 -14.79 -18.92
N ASP A 313 23.68 -13.96 -19.41
CA ASP A 313 23.79 -12.57 -18.94
C ASP A 313 22.72 -11.72 -19.62
N ILE A 314 21.84 -11.16 -18.82
CA ILE A 314 20.69 -10.36 -19.29
C ILE A 314 20.79 -8.88 -18.89
N SER A 315 21.89 -8.47 -18.25
CA SER A 315 22.09 -7.11 -17.72
C SER A 315 22.04 -6.03 -18.81
N ASN A 316 22.63 -6.33 -19.99
CA ASN A 316 22.72 -5.42 -21.12
C ASN A 316 21.60 -5.60 -22.17
N LEU A 317 20.68 -6.54 -21.95
CA LEU A 317 19.56 -6.77 -22.87
C LEU A 317 18.47 -5.71 -22.67
N SER A 318 17.69 -5.44 -23.71
CA SER A 318 16.47 -4.63 -23.61
C SER A 318 15.42 -5.31 -22.73
N ALA A 319 14.46 -4.53 -22.21
CA ALA A 319 13.37 -5.09 -21.41
C ALA A 319 12.57 -6.16 -22.18
N SER A 320 12.30 -5.96 -23.47
CA SER A 320 11.57 -6.93 -24.30
C SER A 320 12.35 -8.24 -24.52
N GLU A 321 13.68 -8.20 -24.62
CA GLU A 321 14.52 -9.41 -24.70
C GLU A 321 14.54 -10.15 -23.36
N ARG A 322 14.63 -9.40 -22.25
CA ARG A 322 14.54 -9.96 -20.88
C ARG A 322 13.21 -10.66 -20.64
N ILE A 323 12.10 -10.04 -21.05
CA ILE A 323 10.76 -10.62 -20.98
C ILE A 323 10.69 -11.92 -21.80
N ALA A 324 11.22 -11.94 -23.02
CA ALA A 324 11.22 -13.15 -23.85
C ALA A 324 12.00 -14.31 -23.18
N LEU A 325 13.18 -14.02 -22.60
CA LEU A 325 13.97 -15.02 -21.86
C LEU A 325 13.30 -15.48 -20.56
N ALA A 326 12.61 -14.57 -19.86
CA ALA A 326 11.81 -14.91 -18.68
C ALA A 326 10.66 -15.87 -19.04
N CYS A 327 9.96 -15.62 -20.15
CA CYS A 327 8.96 -16.55 -20.67
C CYS A 327 9.56 -17.92 -20.99
N LEU A 328 10.75 -17.95 -21.61
CA LEU A 328 11.44 -19.21 -21.92
C LEU A 328 11.82 -19.97 -20.65
N GLN A 329 12.36 -19.28 -19.64
CA GLN A 329 12.66 -19.86 -18.33
C GLN A 329 11.40 -20.42 -17.68
N ALA A 330 10.31 -19.67 -17.66
CA ALA A 330 9.03 -20.08 -17.08
C ALA A 330 8.50 -21.37 -17.72
N LEU A 331 8.40 -21.39 -19.05
CA LEU A 331 7.78 -22.50 -19.80
C LEU A 331 8.64 -23.77 -19.74
N SER A 332 9.95 -23.65 -19.96
CA SER A 332 10.87 -24.80 -19.87
C SER A 332 10.94 -25.38 -18.45
N SER A 333 10.80 -24.55 -17.41
CA SER A 333 10.86 -24.98 -16.01
C SER A 333 9.65 -25.80 -15.56
N ARG A 334 8.55 -25.80 -16.32
CA ARG A 334 7.41 -26.70 -16.04
C ARG A 334 7.79 -28.17 -16.19
N ARG A 335 8.71 -28.48 -17.11
CA ARG A 335 9.25 -29.83 -17.31
C ARG A 335 10.44 -30.07 -16.39
N GLN A 336 11.46 -29.21 -16.50
CA GLN A 336 12.66 -29.26 -15.66
C GLN A 336 13.37 -27.91 -15.72
N PRO A 337 13.62 -27.22 -14.59
CA PRO A 337 14.37 -25.97 -14.58
C PRO A 337 15.80 -26.16 -15.12
N ARG A 338 16.14 -25.40 -16.16
CA ARG A 338 17.43 -25.51 -16.90
C ARG A 338 18.10 -24.17 -17.22
N LEU A 339 17.36 -23.07 -17.12
CA LEU A 339 17.82 -21.74 -17.48
C LEU A 339 18.04 -20.88 -16.24
N TRP A 340 19.16 -20.17 -16.18
CA TRP A 340 19.46 -19.19 -15.15
C TRP A 340 19.74 -17.82 -15.78
N LEU A 341 19.11 -16.77 -15.26
CA LEU A 341 19.22 -15.41 -15.79
C LEU A 341 20.06 -14.56 -14.83
N ASN A 342 21.21 -14.08 -15.29
CA ASN A 342 22.09 -13.18 -14.54
C ASN A 342 21.76 -11.74 -14.93
N PHE A 343 20.97 -11.05 -14.11
CA PHE A 343 20.69 -9.63 -14.29
C PHE A 343 21.71 -8.75 -13.58
N ASN A 344 22.19 -9.22 -12.43
CA ASN A 344 23.22 -8.52 -11.66
C ASN A 344 24.22 -9.52 -11.05
N SER A 345 25.19 -9.01 -10.29
CA SER A 345 26.23 -9.84 -9.67
C SER A 345 25.69 -10.77 -8.55
N GLU A 346 24.54 -10.46 -7.95
CA GLU A 346 23.93 -11.31 -6.91
C GLU A 346 23.41 -12.61 -7.52
N ASP A 347 22.77 -12.53 -8.70
CA ASP A 347 22.29 -13.72 -9.40
C ASP A 347 23.46 -14.68 -9.68
N ARG A 348 24.63 -14.12 -10.08
CA ARG A 348 25.83 -14.92 -10.31
C ARG A 348 26.43 -15.49 -9.01
N PHE A 349 26.39 -14.72 -7.92
CA PHE A 349 26.82 -15.19 -6.61
C PHE A 349 26.01 -16.43 -6.17
N TRP A 350 24.68 -16.36 -6.23
CA TRP A 350 23.83 -17.48 -5.81
C TRP A 350 23.95 -18.69 -6.72
N LEU A 351 24.09 -18.50 -8.04
CA LEU A 351 24.41 -19.60 -8.96
C LEU A 351 25.69 -20.34 -8.53
N ASN A 352 26.75 -19.60 -8.19
CA ASN A 352 28.00 -20.19 -7.70
C ASN A 352 27.81 -20.91 -6.35
N GLN A 353 27.00 -20.36 -5.44
CA GLN A 353 26.68 -21.02 -4.17
C GLN A 353 25.98 -22.37 -4.41
N HIS A 354 25.08 -22.46 -5.39
CA HIS A 354 24.42 -23.72 -5.73
C HIS A 354 25.39 -24.80 -6.22
N VAL A 355 26.40 -24.43 -7.03
CA VAL A 355 27.48 -25.34 -7.44
C VAL A 355 28.33 -25.75 -6.24
N GLN A 356 28.78 -24.79 -5.43
CA GLN A 356 29.65 -25.05 -4.27
C GLN A 356 29.01 -25.98 -3.24
N LYS A 357 27.68 -25.89 -3.08
CA LYS A 357 26.90 -26.74 -2.18
C LYS A 357 26.48 -28.08 -2.80
N GLY A 358 26.69 -28.27 -4.10
CA GLY A 358 26.28 -29.47 -4.82
C GLY A 358 24.79 -29.56 -5.12
N TYR A 359 24.03 -28.47 -4.99
CA TYR A 359 22.61 -28.43 -5.38
C TYR A 359 22.43 -28.53 -6.90
N ILE A 360 23.44 -28.07 -7.65
CA ILE A 360 23.67 -28.36 -9.07
C ILE A 360 25.14 -28.75 -9.22
N GLN A 361 25.50 -29.43 -10.30
CA GLN A 361 26.89 -29.87 -10.55
C GLN A 361 27.71 -28.82 -11.28
N SER A 362 27.12 -28.12 -12.24
CA SER A 362 27.83 -27.13 -13.07
C SER A 362 26.87 -26.20 -13.80
N TYR A 363 27.41 -25.18 -14.46
CA TYR A 363 26.68 -24.35 -15.42
C TYR A 363 27.59 -23.93 -16.57
N GLU A 364 26.99 -23.59 -17.71
CA GLU A 364 27.64 -22.96 -18.86
C GLU A 364 27.09 -21.55 -19.07
N ILE A 365 27.94 -20.60 -19.50
CA ILE A 365 27.49 -19.26 -19.90
C ILE A 365 27.18 -19.24 -21.40
N ILE A 366 25.94 -18.96 -21.74
CA ILE A 366 25.44 -18.91 -23.11
C ILE A 366 25.50 -17.48 -23.63
N SER A 367 26.33 -17.25 -24.63
CA SER A 367 26.44 -15.94 -25.31
C SER A 367 25.35 -15.74 -26.36
N ASP A 368 25.03 -16.77 -27.15
CA ASP A 368 23.93 -16.73 -28.12
C ASP A 368 22.62 -17.20 -27.47
N TRP A 369 22.01 -16.31 -26.70
CA TRP A 369 20.75 -16.60 -26.01
C TRP A 369 19.60 -16.91 -27.00
N LYS A 370 19.66 -16.44 -28.25
CA LYS A 370 18.62 -16.67 -29.26
C LYS A 370 18.56 -18.15 -29.66
N ALA A 371 19.70 -18.84 -29.67
CA ALA A 371 19.76 -20.28 -29.94
C ALA A 371 18.95 -21.11 -28.93
N LEU A 372 18.73 -20.60 -27.71
CA LEU A 372 17.94 -21.29 -26.69
C LEU A 372 16.48 -21.49 -27.12
N PHE A 373 15.89 -20.58 -27.90
CA PHE A 373 14.51 -20.73 -28.38
C PHE A 373 14.35 -21.90 -29.35
N LYS A 374 15.41 -22.27 -30.08
CA LYS A 374 15.45 -23.50 -30.87
C LYS A 374 15.61 -24.73 -29.98
N LEU A 375 16.50 -24.65 -28.98
CA LEU A 375 16.78 -25.75 -28.04
C LEU A 375 15.54 -26.15 -27.22
N PHE A 376 14.72 -25.17 -26.82
CA PHE A 376 13.50 -25.37 -26.04
C PHE A 376 12.23 -25.25 -26.89
N SER A 377 12.32 -25.54 -28.19
CA SER A 377 11.19 -25.40 -29.13
C SER A 377 9.98 -26.27 -28.77
N ASP A 378 10.18 -27.42 -28.12
CA ASP A 378 9.10 -28.30 -27.62
C ASP A 378 8.31 -27.67 -26.46
N ASP A 379 8.90 -26.72 -25.73
CA ASP A 379 8.30 -26.09 -24.57
C ASP A 379 7.54 -24.79 -24.93
N ILE A 380 7.55 -24.36 -26.21
CA ILE A 380 6.97 -23.08 -26.69
C ILE A 380 6.09 -23.26 -27.93
N LYS A 381 4.97 -22.55 -28.02
CA LYS A 381 4.00 -22.66 -29.15
C LYS A 381 4.04 -21.50 -30.14
N GLY A 382 4.79 -20.45 -29.84
CA GLY A 382 4.92 -19.25 -30.67
C GLY A 382 5.06 -17.98 -29.84
N ALA A 383 4.69 -16.85 -30.43
CA ALA A 383 4.78 -15.53 -29.82
C ALA A 383 3.41 -14.88 -29.63
N ILE A 384 3.31 -14.02 -28.61
CA ILE A 384 2.21 -13.07 -28.40
C ILE A 384 2.76 -11.65 -28.37
N ILE A 385 2.11 -10.75 -29.11
CA ILE A 385 2.48 -9.33 -29.17
C ILE A 385 1.63 -8.54 -28.16
N PRO A 386 2.25 -7.89 -27.16
CA PRO A 386 1.52 -7.03 -26.23
C PRO A 386 1.06 -5.73 -26.92
N ASP A 387 0.04 -5.10 -26.35
CA ASP A 387 -0.31 -3.72 -26.72
C ASP A 387 0.57 -2.73 -25.95
N GLY A 388 1.62 -2.23 -26.60
CA GLY A 388 2.52 -1.25 -26.01
C GLY A 388 1.96 0.18 -25.90
N GLN A 389 0.73 0.44 -26.35
CA GLN A 389 0.04 1.74 -26.20
C GLN A 389 -1.03 1.71 -25.10
N LEU A 390 -1.48 0.51 -24.71
CA LEU A 390 -2.42 0.33 -23.61
C LEU A 390 -1.66 0.31 -22.29
N TYR A 391 -2.15 1.04 -21.29
CA TYR A 391 -1.62 0.93 -19.93
C TYR A 391 -1.62 -0.54 -19.47
N ARG A 392 -0.43 -1.03 -19.12
CA ARG A 392 -0.18 -2.42 -18.68
C ARG A 392 -0.65 -3.51 -19.67
N GLY A 393 -0.67 -3.23 -20.97
CA GLY A 393 -1.00 -4.22 -22.02
C GLY A 393 0.01 -5.38 -22.13
N ASP A 394 1.19 -5.24 -21.53
CA ASP A 394 2.18 -6.28 -21.33
C ASP A 394 1.74 -7.32 -20.28
N ILE A 395 1.11 -6.89 -19.18
CA ILE A 395 0.54 -7.78 -18.16
C ILE A 395 -0.58 -8.63 -18.77
N HIS A 396 -1.41 -8.07 -19.65
CA HIS A 396 -2.39 -8.86 -20.41
C HIS A 396 -1.73 -9.97 -21.22
N ALA A 397 -0.65 -9.64 -21.93
CA ALA A 397 0.08 -10.60 -22.75
C ALA A 397 0.68 -11.74 -21.91
N VAL A 398 1.25 -11.45 -20.74
CA VAL A 398 1.86 -12.48 -19.88
C VAL A 398 0.81 -13.45 -19.34
N ASN A 399 -0.34 -12.96 -18.87
CA ASN A 399 -1.43 -13.83 -18.39
C ASN A 399 -1.89 -14.82 -19.48
N ILE A 400 -2.08 -14.32 -20.71
CA ILE A 400 -2.48 -15.16 -21.86
C ILE A 400 -1.34 -16.11 -22.26
N ALA A 401 -0.10 -15.60 -22.29
CA ALA A 401 1.09 -16.39 -22.61
C ALA A 401 1.30 -17.57 -21.66
N ALA A 402 1.07 -17.37 -20.37
CA ALA A 402 1.18 -18.41 -19.35
C ALA A 402 0.19 -19.56 -19.64
N CYS A 403 -1.01 -19.24 -20.10
CA CYS A 403 -2.00 -20.23 -20.46
C CYS A 403 -1.64 -20.92 -21.78
N GLU A 404 -1.30 -20.15 -22.81
CA GLU A 404 -1.11 -20.62 -24.19
C GLU A 404 0.31 -21.08 -24.56
N ASP A 405 1.22 -21.11 -23.59
CA ASP A 405 2.63 -21.49 -23.76
C ASP A 405 3.33 -20.65 -24.83
N LEU A 406 3.10 -19.33 -24.80
CA LEU A 406 3.64 -18.37 -25.78
C LEU A 406 4.76 -17.52 -25.17
N ILE A 407 5.59 -16.95 -26.04
CA ILE A 407 6.63 -15.98 -25.68
C ILE A 407 6.10 -14.56 -25.89
N VAL A 408 6.09 -13.75 -24.82
CA VAL A 408 5.76 -12.32 -24.93
C VAL A 408 6.96 -11.60 -25.53
N CYS A 409 6.77 -10.97 -26.69
CA CYS A 409 7.83 -10.21 -27.34
C CYS A 409 7.28 -9.21 -28.38
N THR A 410 8.14 -8.34 -28.88
CA THR A 410 7.80 -7.44 -30.00
C THR A 410 7.78 -8.22 -31.33
N PRO A 411 7.13 -7.69 -32.39
CA PRO A 411 7.15 -8.35 -33.70
C PRO A 411 8.56 -8.55 -34.26
N GLN A 412 9.47 -7.62 -33.96
CA GLN A 412 10.87 -7.72 -34.36
C GLN A 412 11.58 -8.89 -33.66
N ILE A 413 11.43 -9.01 -32.33
CA ILE A 413 12.01 -10.13 -31.59
C ILE A 413 11.39 -11.46 -32.03
N ALA A 414 10.08 -11.54 -32.25
CA ALA A 414 9.42 -12.75 -32.76
C ALA A 414 10.04 -13.21 -34.09
N LYS A 415 10.30 -12.27 -35.01
CA LYS A 415 10.97 -12.54 -36.29
C LYS A 415 12.41 -13.02 -36.09
N GLU A 416 13.18 -12.38 -35.23
CA GLU A 416 14.57 -12.77 -34.93
C GLU A 416 14.67 -14.17 -34.31
N LEU A 417 13.74 -14.51 -33.41
CA LEU A 417 13.63 -15.82 -32.76
C LEU A 417 12.94 -16.87 -33.65
N LYS A 418 12.48 -16.48 -34.84
CA LYS A 418 11.74 -17.34 -35.79
C LYS A 418 10.49 -17.98 -35.16
N LEU A 419 9.80 -17.23 -34.30
CA LEU A 419 8.56 -17.66 -33.65
C LEU A 419 7.35 -17.20 -34.46
N PRO A 420 6.38 -18.08 -34.76
CA PRO A 420 5.13 -17.66 -35.37
C PRO A 420 4.34 -16.80 -34.37
N ILE A 421 3.87 -15.63 -34.79
CA ILE A 421 2.95 -14.80 -34.00
C ILE A 421 1.59 -15.50 -33.98
N LYS A 422 1.16 -15.94 -32.79
CA LYS A 422 -0.12 -16.63 -32.59
C LYS A 422 -1.23 -15.69 -32.14
N ILE A 423 -0.88 -14.67 -31.36
CA ILE A 423 -1.81 -13.69 -30.81
C ILE A 423 -1.19 -12.30 -30.91
N ASP A 424 -1.99 -11.31 -31.30
CA ASP A 424 -1.62 -9.90 -31.32
C ASP A 424 -2.69 -9.12 -30.56
N LEU A 425 -2.29 -8.48 -29.45
CA LEU A 425 -3.22 -7.77 -28.56
C LEU A 425 -3.36 -6.29 -28.88
N ARG A 426 -2.60 -5.76 -29.84
CA ARG A 426 -2.63 -4.33 -30.17
C ARG A 426 -4.04 -3.90 -30.52
N LYS A 427 -4.54 -2.86 -29.83
CA LYS A 427 -5.88 -2.26 -29.97
C LYS A 427 -7.02 -3.22 -29.63
N LYS A 428 -6.76 -4.34 -28.95
CA LYS A 428 -7.81 -5.31 -28.58
C LYS A 428 -8.70 -4.81 -27.45
N PHE A 429 -8.12 -4.09 -26.48
CA PHE A 429 -8.84 -3.53 -25.33
C PHE A 429 -8.64 -2.02 -25.28
N LYS A 430 -9.61 -1.32 -24.70
CA LYS A 430 -9.54 0.13 -24.48
C LYS A 430 -8.94 0.48 -23.13
N THR A 431 -9.17 -0.35 -22.11
CA THR A 431 -8.67 -0.15 -20.75
C THR A 431 -8.01 -1.41 -20.19
N PHE A 432 -7.14 -1.23 -19.21
CA PHE A 432 -6.52 -2.32 -18.46
C PHE A 432 -7.55 -3.24 -17.77
N PRO A 433 -8.54 -2.73 -17.02
CA PRO A 433 -9.53 -3.60 -16.37
C PRO A 433 -10.42 -4.37 -17.36
N GLU A 434 -10.72 -3.80 -18.54
CA GLU A 434 -11.44 -4.51 -19.61
C GLU A 434 -10.68 -5.78 -20.03
N GLY A 435 -9.37 -5.66 -20.27
CA GLY A 435 -8.53 -6.78 -20.65
C GLY A 435 -8.36 -7.81 -19.54
N ILE A 436 -8.17 -7.39 -18.27
CA ILE A 436 -8.06 -8.32 -17.14
C ILE A 436 -9.38 -9.07 -16.91
N SER A 437 -10.52 -8.38 -17.00
CA SER A 437 -11.83 -9.02 -16.88
C SER A 437 -12.03 -10.09 -17.96
N TRP A 438 -11.72 -9.76 -19.23
CA TRP A 438 -11.78 -10.71 -20.33
C TRP A 438 -10.84 -11.91 -20.14
N ILE A 439 -9.62 -11.67 -19.66
CA ILE A 439 -8.64 -12.73 -19.38
C ILE A 439 -9.18 -13.68 -18.33
N TRP A 440 -9.70 -13.16 -17.21
CA TRP A 440 -10.25 -14.01 -16.16
C TRP A 440 -11.44 -14.83 -16.66
N ASP A 441 -12.41 -14.19 -17.31
CA ASP A 441 -13.60 -14.89 -17.82
C ASP A 441 -13.24 -15.96 -18.87
N THR A 442 -12.16 -15.76 -19.65
CA THR A 442 -11.72 -16.70 -20.71
C THR A 442 -10.80 -17.81 -20.18
N TYR A 443 -9.93 -17.50 -19.21
CA TYR A 443 -8.83 -18.38 -18.80
C TYR A 443 -8.87 -18.83 -17.35
N LYS A 444 -9.88 -18.46 -16.55
CA LYS A 444 -9.93 -18.82 -15.12
C LYS A 444 -9.70 -20.30 -14.85
N ASP A 445 -10.23 -21.21 -15.67
CA ASP A 445 -10.05 -22.66 -15.46
C ASP A 445 -8.63 -23.17 -15.76
N ARG A 446 -7.78 -22.33 -16.37
CA ARG A 446 -6.37 -22.62 -16.68
C ARG A 446 -5.38 -21.83 -15.82
N LEU A 447 -5.82 -20.69 -15.29
CA LEU A 447 -5.07 -19.87 -14.35
C LEU A 447 -5.03 -20.55 -12.97
N ASN A 448 -4.06 -20.17 -12.15
CA ASN A 448 -3.92 -20.67 -10.81
C ASN A 448 -4.94 -20.01 -9.88
N HIS A 449 -5.66 -20.81 -9.09
CA HIS A 449 -6.63 -20.32 -8.11
C HIS A 449 -6.03 -20.18 -6.71
N SER A 450 -4.85 -20.75 -6.46
CA SER A 450 -4.16 -20.76 -5.17
C SER A 450 -2.89 -19.90 -5.15
N MET A 451 -2.71 -18.99 -6.11
CA MET A 451 -1.61 -18.01 -6.15
C MET A 451 -1.94 -16.88 -7.13
N ALA A 452 -1.65 -15.63 -6.79
CA ALA A 452 -1.67 -14.48 -7.71
C ALA A 452 -0.40 -13.65 -7.55
N SER A 453 -0.24 -12.56 -8.30
CA SER A 453 0.86 -11.60 -8.11
C SER A 453 0.44 -10.16 -8.41
N TYR A 454 0.92 -9.22 -7.61
CA TYR A 454 0.96 -7.80 -8.00
C TYR A 454 2.18 -7.55 -8.87
N THR A 455 1.99 -7.18 -10.13
CA THR A 455 3.11 -7.08 -11.08
C THR A 455 3.05 -5.78 -11.87
N THR A 456 4.21 -5.23 -12.17
CA THR A 456 4.40 -4.06 -13.03
C THR A 456 5.25 -4.39 -14.26
N SER A 457 5.19 -3.50 -15.27
CA SER A 457 6.06 -3.53 -16.45
C SER A 457 7.54 -3.49 -16.08
N GLU A 458 7.88 -2.79 -15.00
CA GLU A 458 9.22 -2.69 -14.46
C GLU A 458 9.68 -4.05 -13.90
N ASP A 459 8.82 -4.73 -13.13
CA ASP A 459 9.10 -6.10 -12.65
C ASP A 459 9.29 -7.06 -13.83
N LEU A 460 8.44 -6.96 -14.87
CA LEU A 460 8.58 -7.73 -16.11
C LEU A 460 9.94 -7.47 -16.77
N GLY A 461 10.35 -6.21 -16.83
CA GLY A 461 11.63 -5.77 -17.39
C GLY A 461 12.84 -6.30 -16.62
N THR A 462 12.70 -6.70 -15.35
CA THR A 462 13.76 -7.39 -14.58
C THR A 462 13.76 -8.91 -14.73
N ALA A 463 12.81 -9.49 -15.48
CA ALA A 463 12.60 -10.94 -15.60
C ALA A 463 12.19 -11.66 -14.30
N ALA A 464 11.75 -10.93 -13.26
CA ALA A 464 11.36 -11.54 -11.98
C ALA A 464 10.09 -12.42 -12.07
N PHE A 465 9.18 -12.11 -13.00
CA PHE A 465 7.86 -12.76 -13.14
C PHE A 465 7.87 -14.21 -13.66
N ALA A 466 9.03 -14.77 -14.00
CA ALA A 466 9.11 -16.07 -14.68
C ALA A 466 8.45 -17.20 -13.85
N TYR A 467 8.55 -17.13 -12.52
CA TYR A 467 7.97 -18.12 -11.63
C TYR A 467 6.43 -18.04 -11.58
N GLU A 468 5.88 -16.83 -11.53
CA GLU A 468 4.44 -16.59 -11.65
C GLU A 468 3.90 -17.17 -12.96
N MET A 469 4.59 -16.93 -14.08
CA MET A 469 4.22 -17.47 -15.38
C MET A 469 4.34 -19.01 -15.44
N GLN A 470 5.37 -19.59 -14.83
CA GLN A 470 5.54 -21.06 -14.73
C GLN A 470 4.30 -21.70 -14.11
N TRP A 471 3.76 -21.09 -13.06
CA TRP A 471 2.62 -21.58 -12.30
C TRP A 471 1.26 -21.06 -12.76
N ARG A 472 1.22 -20.26 -13.83
CA ARG A 472 0.02 -19.60 -14.35
C ARG A 472 -0.70 -18.75 -13.30
N ALA A 473 0.05 -18.10 -12.42
CA ALA A 473 -0.53 -17.15 -11.48
C ALA A 473 -1.10 -15.95 -12.23
N PRO A 474 -2.36 -15.53 -11.98
CA PRO A 474 -2.87 -14.27 -12.49
C PRO A 474 -1.98 -13.11 -12.03
N LEU A 475 -1.50 -12.33 -13.00
CA LEU A 475 -0.78 -11.09 -12.75
C LEU A 475 -1.79 -9.94 -12.73
N LEU A 476 -1.86 -9.25 -11.60
CA LEU A 476 -2.84 -8.22 -11.27
C LEU A 476 -2.13 -6.90 -10.99
N TRP A 477 -2.83 -5.79 -11.23
CA TRP A 477 -2.34 -4.45 -10.90
C TRP A 477 -3.51 -3.52 -10.61
N ILE A 478 -3.29 -2.55 -9.72
CA ILE A 478 -4.21 -1.43 -9.49
C ILE A 478 -3.36 -0.17 -9.48
N ALA A 479 -3.68 0.77 -10.37
CA ALA A 479 -3.01 2.04 -10.48
C ALA A 479 -3.15 2.85 -9.19
N GLY A 480 -2.09 3.53 -8.80
CA GLY A 480 -2.13 4.59 -7.80
C GLY A 480 -2.44 5.95 -8.43
N PRO A 481 -2.47 7.02 -7.60
CA PRO A 481 -2.82 8.36 -8.04
C PRO A 481 -2.03 8.85 -9.27
N LEU A 482 -0.71 8.64 -9.32
CA LEU A 482 0.10 9.09 -10.46
C LEU A 482 -0.17 8.32 -11.75
N ALA A 483 -0.46 7.02 -11.64
CA ALA A 483 -0.71 6.19 -12.81
C ALA A 483 -2.15 6.32 -13.32
N SER A 484 -3.07 6.83 -12.51
CA SER A 484 -4.49 7.00 -12.84
C SER A 484 -4.74 7.91 -14.04
N GLU A 485 -3.81 8.81 -14.36
CA GLU A 485 -3.92 9.74 -15.50
C GLU A 485 -3.45 9.12 -16.83
N ARG A 486 -2.87 7.90 -16.80
CA ARG A 486 -2.37 7.24 -18.01
C ARG A 486 -3.54 6.70 -18.85
N PRO A 487 -3.52 6.86 -20.19
CA PRO A 487 -4.56 6.32 -21.05
C PRO A 487 -4.79 4.81 -20.85
N GLY A 488 -6.03 4.45 -20.53
CA GLY A 488 -6.45 3.07 -20.28
C GLY A 488 -6.30 2.60 -18.83
N ALA A 489 -5.75 3.41 -17.92
CA ALA A 489 -5.83 3.16 -16.48
C ALA A 489 -7.22 3.55 -15.96
N ASP A 490 -7.75 2.76 -15.03
CA ASP A 490 -8.98 3.06 -14.30
C ASP A 490 -8.92 2.38 -12.93
N PRO A 491 -8.28 3.00 -11.92
CA PRO A 491 -8.00 2.34 -10.65
C PRO A 491 -9.24 1.87 -9.90
N ILE A 492 -10.40 2.48 -10.14
CA ILE A 492 -11.66 2.10 -9.49
C ILE A 492 -12.19 0.80 -10.10
N GLU A 493 -12.26 0.71 -11.44
CA GLU A 493 -12.67 -0.52 -12.10
C GLU A 493 -11.60 -1.62 -11.97
N GLU A 494 -10.31 -1.26 -11.95
CA GLU A 494 -9.21 -2.19 -11.64
C GLU A 494 -9.39 -2.82 -10.27
N ARG A 495 -9.67 -2.02 -9.23
CA ARG A 495 -9.96 -2.54 -7.89
C ARG A 495 -11.15 -3.49 -7.87
N LYS A 496 -12.22 -3.18 -8.61
CA LYS A 496 -13.40 -4.06 -8.70
C LYS A 496 -13.09 -5.39 -9.39
N VAL A 497 -12.40 -5.34 -10.52
CA VAL A 497 -12.02 -6.55 -11.27
C VAL A 497 -11.06 -7.41 -10.44
N VAL A 498 -10.07 -6.80 -9.77
CA VAL A 498 -9.16 -7.51 -8.86
C VAL A 498 -9.94 -8.11 -7.69
N ALA A 499 -10.86 -7.39 -7.06
CA ALA A 499 -11.70 -7.92 -5.98
C ALA A 499 -12.57 -9.10 -6.43
N LYS A 500 -13.16 -9.04 -7.64
CA LYS A 500 -13.88 -10.16 -8.26
C LYS A 500 -12.97 -11.40 -8.37
N ILE A 501 -11.78 -11.23 -8.95
CA ILE A 501 -10.81 -12.32 -9.12
C ILE A 501 -10.43 -12.92 -7.75
N LEU A 502 -10.06 -12.09 -6.78
CA LEU A 502 -9.69 -12.54 -5.43
C LEU A 502 -10.82 -13.27 -4.71
N SER A 503 -12.08 -12.92 -4.98
CA SER A 503 -13.26 -13.58 -4.42
C SER A 503 -13.57 -14.93 -5.04
N GLU A 504 -13.12 -15.17 -6.28
CA GLU A 504 -13.27 -16.45 -6.99
C GLU A 504 -12.07 -17.40 -6.78
N MET A 505 -10.95 -16.88 -6.26
CA MET A 505 -9.75 -17.64 -5.89
C MET A 505 -9.86 -18.34 -4.53
N ASP A 506 -9.08 -19.41 -4.36
CA ASP A 506 -8.99 -20.17 -3.11
C ASP A 506 -8.67 -19.27 -1.91
N PRO A 507 -9.29 -19.48 -0.73
CA PRO A 507 -8.89 -18.79 0.48
C PRO A 507 -7.47 -19.19 0.92
N VAL A 508 -6.82 -18.33 1.70
CA VAL A 508 -5.52 -18.58 2.35
C VAL A 508 -4.44 -18.94 1.32
N CYS A 509 -4.29 -18.08 0.31
CA CYS A 509 -3.29 -18.26 -0.74
C CYS A 509 -2.35 -17.05 -0.85
N PRO A 510 -1.11 -17.24 -1.34
CA PRO A 510 -0.17 -16.16 -1.53
C PRO A 510 -0.57 -15.23 -2.68
N VAL A 511 -0.35 -13.93 -2.49
CA VAL A 511 -0.22 -12.94 -3.55
C VAL A 511 1.25 -12.54 -3.59
N LEU A 512 1.93 -12.82 -4.69
CA LEU A 512 3.34 -12.48 -4.92
C LEU A 512 3.49 -11.02 -5.36
N GLY A 513 4.72 -10.59 -5.61
CA GLY A 513 5.04 -9.24 -6.05
C GLY A 513 4.91 -8.20 -4.94
N PHE A 514 4.54 -6.96 -5.28
CA PHE A 514 4.31 -5.87 -4.33
C PHE A 514 3.31 -4.87 -4.91
N PRO A 515 2.32 -4.36 -4.14
CA PRO A 515 1.26 -3.48 -4.65
C PRO A 515 1.70 -2.02 -4.86
N ASP A 516 2.94 -1.69 -4.52
CA ASP A 516 3.53 -0.37 -4.73
C ASP A 516 4.74 -0.44 -5.67
N HIS A 517 5.02 0.64 -6.39
CA HIS A 517 6.17 0.74 -7.28
C HIS A 517 6.69 2.17 -7.39
N GLY A 518 7.95 2.37 -6.98
CA GLY A 518 8.64 3.67 -7.05
C GLY A 518 8.13 4.69 -6.03
N GLU A 519 8.76 5.86 -5.99
CA GLU A 519 8.27 6.99 -5.20
C GLU A 519 7.07 7.63 -5.92
N GLY A 520 5.94 7.82 -5.22
CA GLY A 520 4.88 8.73 -5.65
C GLY A 520 3.53 8.10 -6.01
N GLY A 521 3.31 6.79 -5.89
CA GLY A 521 1.96 6.21 -6.07
C GLY A 521 1.64 5.79 -7.51
N VAL A 522 2.52 4.98 -8.11
CA VAL A 522 2.24 4.27 -9.37
C VAL A 522 1.30 3.09 -9.14
N GLY A 523 1.46 2.37 -8.03
CA GLY A 523 0.55 1.33 -7.56
C GLY A 523 -0.38 1.86 -6.49
N ILE A 524 -1.41 1.08 -6.13
CA ILE A 524 -2.36 1.43 -5.08
C ILE A 524 -1.69 1.71 -3.74
N GLY A 525 -0.49 1.17 -3.50
CA GLY A 525 0.32 1.37 -2.30
C GLY A 525 0.28 0.18 -1.36
N GLU A 526 1.26 0.10 -0.46
CA GLU A 526 1.39 -1.05 0.47
C GLU A 526 0.16 -1.21 1.38
N PRO A 527 -0.23 -0.25 2.24
CA PRO A 527 -1.37 -0.46 3.13
C PRO A 527 -2.68 -0.81 2.41
N PRO A 528 -3.16 -0.06 1.40
CA PRO A 528 -4.42 -0.40 0.72
C PRO A 528 -4.32 -1.68 -0.12
N GLY A 529 -3.14 -2.01 -0.67
CA GLY A 529 -2.91 -3.23 -1.44
C GLY A 529 -2.93 -4.49 -0.58
N VAL A 530 -2.27 -4.45 0.59
CA VAL A 530 -2.28 -5.54 1.59
C VAL A 530 -3.66 -5.66 2.24
N ASP A 531 -4.32 -4.54 2.51
CA ASP A 531 -5.68 -4.52 3.06
C ASP A 531 -6.69 -5.24 2.13
N LEU A 532 -6.66 -4.90 0.83
CA LEU A 532 -7.55 -5.50 -0.16
C LEU A 532 -7.41 -7.02 -0.24
N ILE A 533 -6.18 -7.53 -0.30
CA ILE A 533 -5.95 -8.98 -0.38
C ILE A 533 -6.26 -9.67 0.95
N SER A 534 -5.99 -9.00 2.09
CA SER A 534 -6.30 -9.50 3.42
C SER A 534 -7.81 -9.68 3.58
N ARG A 535 -8.61 -8.70 3.13
CA ARG A 535 -10.08 -8.79 3.09
C ARG A 535 -10.59 -10.07 2.43
N TYR A 536 -9.91 -10.56 1.39
CA TYR A 536 -10.23 -11.80 0.67
C TYR A 536 -9.45 -13.04 1.15
N GLY A 537 -8.85 -12.95 2.34
CA GLY A 537 -8.17 -14.06 3.00
C GLY A 537 -6.86 -14.46 2.33
N LYS A 538 -6.17 -13.53 1.66
CA LYS A 538 -4.90 -13.80 0.96
C LYS A 538 -3.76 -13.07 1.65
N ALA A 539 -2.54 -13.59 1.52
CA ALA A 539 -1.36 -13.05 2.19
C ALA A 539 -0.29 -12.62 1.18
N LEU A 540 0.28 -11.43 1.36
CA LEU A 540 1.35 -10.93 0.51
C LEU A 540 2.65 -11.69 0.79
N VAL A 541 3.37 -12.05 -0.27
CA VAL A 541 4.74 -12.57 -0.21
C VAL A 541 5.59 -11.74 -1.16
N CYS A 542 6.27 -10.74 -0.59
CA CYS A 542 7.03 -9.71 -1.29
C CYS A 542 8.16 -10.31 -2.15
N THR A 543 8.01 -10.25 -3.49
CA THR A 543 8.88 -10.98 -4.45
C THR A 543 9.17 -10.22 -5.76
N ASN A 544 8.77 -8.94 -5.89
CA ASN A 544 8.79 -8.17 -7.14
C ASN A 544 10.16 -8.00 -7.83
N TYR A 545 11.28 -8.30 -7.16
CA TYR A 545 12.62 -8.35 -7.76
C TYR A 545 13.32 -9.72 -7.65
N LEU A 546 12.58 -10.76 -7.25
CA LEU A 546 13.12 -12.08 -7.01
C LEU A 546 13.18 -12.91 -8.31
N ARG A 547 14.36 -12.97 -8.91
CA ARG A 547 14.63 -13.73 -10.13
C ARG A 547 15.01 -15.19 -9.84
N ASN A 548 14.96 -16.02 -10.88
CA ASN A 548 15.41 -17.42 -10.88
C ASN A 548 14.66 -18.35 -9.91
N THR A 549 13.51 -17.91 -9.37
CA THR A 549 12.66 -18.72 -8.49
C THR A 549 12.15 -19.99 -9.16
N CYS A 550 12.05 -20.01 -10.50
CA CYS A 550 11.82 -21.23 -11.30
C CYS A 550 12.85 -22.33 -11.02
N VAL A 551 14.09 -21.96 -10.69
CA VAL A 551 15.19 -22.87 -10.37
C VAL A 551 15.29 -23.07 -8.86
N THR A 552 15.37 -21.99 -8.09
CA THR A 552 15.67 -22.07 -6.66
C THR A 552 14.58 -22.76 -5.86
N SER A 553 13.32 -22.62 -6.26
CA SER A 553 12.20 -23.31 -5.60
C SER A 553 12.21 -24.83 -5.81
N GLY A 554 12.91 -25.32 -6.84
CA GLY A 554 13.06 -26.76 -7.11
C GLY A 554 14.12 -27.45 -6.27
N ILE A 555 14.94 -26.67 -5.55
CA ILE A 555 16.00 -27.22 -4.72
C ILE A 555 15.40 -27.90 -3.48
N SER A 556 15.92 -29.08 -3.17
CA SER A 556 15.59 -29.85 -1.98
C SER A 556 16.78 -29.85 -1.03
N LEU A 557 16.51 -29.64 0.27
CA LEU A 557 17.51 -29.78 1.32
C LEU A 557 17.28 -31.12 2.01
N ASP A 558 18.35 -31.91 2.21
CA ASP A 558 18.26 -33.20 2.89
C ASP A 558 17.85 -33.06 4.37
N LYS A 559 18.20 -31.93 5.01
CA LYS A 559 17.69 -31.47 6.31
C LYS A 559 17.76 -29.94 6.35
N THR A 560 16.69 -29.27 6.80
CA THR A 560 16.85 -27.90 7.30
C THR A 560 17.71 -27.98 8.55
N LYS A 561 18.90 -27.38 8.52
CA LYS A 561 19.72 -27.24 9.72
C LYS A 561 18.92 -26.43 10.74
N SER A 562 18.91 -26.86 12.00
CA SER A 562 18.33 -26.10 13.10
C SER A 562 18.94 -24.71 13.15
N THR A 563 18.19 -23.74 13.68
CA THR A 563 18.76 -22.42 13.99
C THR A 563 19.97 -22.58 14.93
N PRO A 564 20.92 -21.63 14.93
CA PRO A 564 22.06 -21.71 15.84
C PRO A 564 21.60 -21.84 17.29
N THR A 565 22.33 -22.60 18.10
CA THR A 565 22.13 -22.61 19.54
C THR A 565 22.34 -21.19 20.08
N LEU A 566 21.28 -20.57 20.57
CA LEU A 566 21.33 -19.23 21.16
C LEU A 566 22.28 -19.20 22.37
N SER A 567 22.82 -18.02 22.66
CA SER A 567 23.69 -17.81 23.82
C SER A 567 22.98 -18.21 25.13
N LYS A 568 23.78 -18.65 26.12
CA LYS A 568 23.28 -19.20 27.40
C LYS A 568 22.28 -18.24 28.07
N SER A 569 21.32 -18.82 28.80
CA SER A 569 20.35 -18.09 29.65
C SER A 569 21.02 -16.95 30.43
N ILE A 570 20.44 -15.76 30.32
CA ILE A 570 20.86 -14.57 31.04
C ILE A 570 20.25 -14.60 32.45
N LYS A 571 21.07 -14.29 33.46
CA LYS A 571 20.61 -14.21 34.85
C LYS A 571 19.67 -13.01 35.01
N PHE A 572 18.45 -13.26 35.48
CA PHE A 572 17.48 -12.20 35.80
C PHE A 572 17.99 -11.25 36.91
N ASP A 573 17.90 -9.95 36.65
CA ASP A 573 18.16 -8.82 37.54
C ASP A 573 16.95 -7.88 37.51
N PRO A 574 16.25 -7.67 38.65
CA PRO A 574 15.04 -6.86 38.70
C PRO A 574 15.27 -5.36 38.45
N ASN A 575 16.51 -4.89 38.40
CA ASN A 575 16.84 -3.47 38.23
C ASN A 575 17.13 -3.07 36.77
N LYS A 576 16.98 -3.99 35.82
CA LYS A 576 17.38 -3.81 34.41
C LYS A 576 16.22 -3.52 33.46
N ILE A 577 16.54 -2.92 32.32
CA ILE A 577 15.71 -2.92 31.12
C ILE A 577 16.29 -3.95 30.15
N TYR A 578 15.50 -4.96 29.80
CA TYR A 578 15.85 -5.98 28.82
C TYR A 578 15.30 -5.59 27.45
N ILE A 579 16.14 -5.59 26.42
CA ILE A 579 15.79 -5.09 25.08
C ILE A 579 16.12 -6.15 24.04
N ALA A 580 15.12 -6.58 23.29
CA ALA A 580 15.31 -7.36 22.07
C ALA A 580 15.28 -6.42 20.85
N LEU A 581 16.41 -6.33 20.11
CA LEU A 581 16.45 -5.63 18.84
C LEU A 581 15.90 -6.54 17.74
N ALA A 582 14.82 -6.13 17.10
CA ALA A 582 14.17 -6.91 16.06
C ALA A 582 14.07 -6.10 14.76
N LEU A 583 14.83 -6.50 13.75
CA LEU A 583 14.89 -5.86 12.43
C LEU A 583 13.62 -6.13 11.62
N SER A 584 13.18 -5.14 10.84
CA SER A 584 12.00 -5.17 9.98
C SER A 584 12.26 -5.73 8.57
N ASP A 585 11.20 -5.87 7.78
CA ASP A 585 11.18 -6.16 6.34
C ASP A 585 11.80 -7.51 5.94
N GLY A 586 11.91 -8.44 6.87
CA GLY A 586 12.42 -9.79 6.60
C GLY A 586 11.45 -10.67 5.82
N ASP A 587 10.18 -10.29 5.74
CA ASP A 587 9.17 -10.87 4.87
C ASP A 587 9.46 -10.62 3.38
N ASN A 588 10.20 -9.56 3.06
CA ASN A 588 10.65 -9.25 1.71
C ASN A 588 11.76 -10.21 1.25
N GLN A 589 11.34 -11.15 0.41
CA GLN A 589 12.14 -12.29 -0.02
C GLN A 589 13.40 -11.86 -0.79
N HIS A 590 13.29 -10.80 -1.60
CA HIS A 590 14.42 -10.32 -2.40
C HIS A 590 15.57 -9.76 -1.53
N LEU A 591 15.28 -9.21 -0.34
CA LEU A 591 16.31 -8.63 0.53
C LEU A 591 17.33 -9.67 1.01
N TRP A 592 16.93 -10.93 1.10
CA TRP A 592 17.81 -12.04 1.45
C TRP A 592 18.87 -12.35 0.39
N ASN A 593 18.69 -11.94 -0.86
CA ASN A 593 19.71 -12.18 -1.88
C ASN A 593 20.90 -11.24 -1.78
N LYS A 594 20.77 -10.10 -1.11
CA LYS A 594 21.86 -9.12 -1.05
C LYS A 594 21.86 -8.28 0.22
N LEU A 595 20.74 -7.63 0.54
CA LEU A 595 20.71 -6.54 1.50
C LEU A 595 21.17 -7.01 2.89
N TRP A 596 20.65 -8.14 3.36
CA TRP A 596 21.07 -8.70 4.66
C TRP A 596 22.51 -9.19 4.67
N GLN A 597 22.94 -9.85 3.59
CA GLN A 597 24.33 -10.27 3.43
C GLN A 597 25.29 -9.07 3.48
N ALA A 598 25.04 -8.06 2.63
CA ALA A 598 25.95 -6.92 2.44
C ALA A 598 25.96 -5.98 3.64
N ARG A 599 24.79 -5.67 4.22
CA ARG A 599 24.70 -4.71 5.33
C ARG A 599 25.04 -5.34 6.68
N TYR A 600 24.70 -6.61 6.92
CA TYR A 600 24.78 -7.21 8.25
C TYR A 600 25.79 -8.37 8.30
N PHE A 601 25.55 -9.46 7.57
CA PHE A 601 26.33 -10.70 7.76
C PHE A 601 27.80 -10.59 7.31
N ASN A 602 28.13 -9.67 6.41
CA ASN A 602 29.51 -9.38 6.00
C ASN A 602 30.17 -8.27 6.85
N HIS A 603 29.45 -7.65 7.77
CA HIS A 603 29.98 -6.58 8.60
C HIS A 603 30.92 -7.14 9.69
N PRO A 604 32.10 -6.54 9.96
CA PRO A 604 33.06 -7.07 10.93
C PRO A 604 32.53 -7.16 12.35
N ARG A 605 31.55 -6.32 12.71
CA ARG A 605 30.90 -6.31 14.03
C ARG A 605 29.70 -7.26 14.14
N PHE A 606 29.39 -8.04 13.11
CA PHE A 606 28.26 -8.96 13.14
C PHE A 606 28.44 -10.01 14.23
N GLY A 607 27.43 -10.17 15.08
CA GLY A 607 27.45 -11.10 16.21
C GLY A 607 28.00 -10.53 17.52
N GLU A 608 28.47 -9.28 17.57
CA GLU A 608 28.92 -8.64 18.82
C GLU A 608 27.80 -8.50 19.88
N PHE A 609 26.56 -8.34 19.44
CA PHE A 609 25.39 -8.17 20.30
C PHE A 609 24.15 -8.88 19.74
N PRO A 610 23.15 -9.21 20.58
CA PRO A 610 21.90 -9.82 20.15
C PRO A 610 21.15 -8.98 19.12
N LEU A 611 20.86 -9.58 17.96
CA LEU A 611 20.05 -8.99 16.91
C LEU A 611 19.15 -10.05 16.29
N ALA A 612 17.84 -9.78 16.28
CA ALA A 612 16.88 -10.61 15.60
C ALA A 612 16.56 -10.08 14.21
N PHE A 613 16.41 -11.00 13.26
CA PHE A 613 15.91 -10.73 11.93
C PHE A 613 14.50 -11.30 11.84
N GLY A 614 13.53 -10.49 11.42
CA GLY A 614 12.33 -11.09 10.86
C GLY A 614 12.70 -11.92 9.62
N ILE A 615 11.99 -13.02 9.36
CA ILE A 615 12.09 -13.80 8.14
C ILE A 615 10.70 -14.21 7.66
N GLY A 616 10.39 -13.93 6.39
CA GLY A 616 9.16 -14.38 5.74
C GLY A 616 9.22 -15.88 5.51
N PRO A 617 8.41 -16.70 6.21
CA PRO A 617 8.57 -18.15 6.20
C PRO A 617 8.52 -18.84 4.83
N PRO A 618 7.77 -18.35 3.80
CA PRO A 618 7.80 -18.92 2.45
C PRO A 618 9.18 -19.01 1.80
N ILE A 619 10.18 -18.28 2.30
CA ILE A 619 11.57 -18.35 1.82
C ILE A 619 12.11 -19.77 1.76
N ILE A 620 11.68 -20.67 2.64
CA ILE A 620 12.15 -22.06 2.66
C ILE A 620 11.73 -22.86 1.42
N ASP A 621 10.66 -22.43 0.75
CA ASP A 621 10.19 -23.06 -0.49
C ASP A 621 10.60 -22.28 -1.73
N LEU A 622 10.78 -20.96 -1.63
CA LEU A 622 11.26 -20.13 -2.74
C LEU A 622 12.77 -20.25 -2.94
N GLN A 623 13.54 -20.23 -1.84
CA GLN A 623 14.99 -20.07 -1.83
C GLN A 623 15.68 -20.88 -0.70
N PRO A 624 15.48 -22.20 -0.61
CA PRO A 624 15.99 -23.01 0.49
C PRO A 624 17.51 -22.90 0.73
N ALA A 625 18.32 -22.81 -0.33
CA ALA A 625 19.77 -22.67 -0.20
C ALA A 625 20.19 -21.34 0.45
N VAL A 626 19.40 -20.28 0.26
CA VAL A 626 19.63 -18.97 0.87
C VAL A 626 19.42 -19.08 2.38
N VAL A 627 18.34 -19.74 2.81
CA VAL A 627 18.10 -20.03 4.24
C VAL A 627 19.27 -20.82 4.85
N GLU A 628 19.72 -21.89 4.18
CA GLU A 628 20.85 -22.70 4.64
C GLU A 628 22.13 -21.86 4.80
N TRP A 629 22.38 -20.94 3.86
CA TRP A 629 23.52 -20.04 3.91
C TRP A 629 23.46 -19.14 5.15
N TYR A 630 22.35 -18.45 5.39
CA TYR A 630 22.20 -17.56 6.55
C TYR A 630 22.26 -18.31 7.88
N TYR A 631 21.63 -19.47 7.96
CA TYR A 631 21.67 -20.30 9.18
C TYR A 631 23.09 -20.79 9.47
N SER A 632 23.89 -21.09 8.45
CA SER A 632 25.30 -21.48 8.61
C SER A 632 26.23 -20.33 9.04
N LYS A 633 25.78 -19.07 8.88
CA LYS A 633 26.55 -17.86 9.22
C LYS A 633 26.05 -17.19 10.50
N ALA A 634 24.86 -17.52 10.95
CA ALA A 634 24.26 -16.96 12.15
C ALA A 634 25.08 -17.33 13.41
N THR A 635 25.17 -16.38 14.32
CA THR A 635 25.95 -16.50 15.57
C THR A 635 25.01 -16.86 16.75
N PRO A 636 25.53 -17.19 17.94
CA PRO A 636 24.68 -17.36 19.13
C PRO A 636 23.89 -16.09 19.54
N ASN A 637 24.21 -14.93 18.95
CA ASN A 637 23.51 -13.66 19.14
C ASN A 637 22.54 -13.33 17.99
N THR A 638 22.34 -14.26 17.04
CA THR A 638 21.43 -14.08 15.90
C THR A 638 20.19 -14.94 16.11
N GLU A 639 19.02 -14.31 16.16
CA GLU A 639 17.73 -15.02 16.20
C GLU A 639 16.89 -14.68 14.96
N PHE A 640 16.10 -15.63 14.50
CA PHE A 640 15.11 -15.40 13.43
C PHE A 640 13.70 -15.51 14.00
N ILE A 641 12.83 -14.58 13.63
CA ILE A 641 11.41 -14.59 14.02
C ILE A 641 10.53 -14.60 12.77
N ALA A 642 9.34 -15.21 12.82
CA ALA A 642 8.41 -15.16 11.69
C ALA A 642 7.97 -13.71 11.48
N ASP A 643 8.28 -13.13 10.31
CA ASP A 643 7.98 -11.74 10.03
C ASP A 643 6.60 -11.55 9.41
N VAL A 644 6.23 -10.28 9.34
CA VAL A 644 4.87 -9.76 9.28
C VAL A 644 3.99 -10.52 8.26
N SER A 645 2.83 -11.07 8.61
CA SER A 645 2.28 -11.31 9.95
C SER A 645 2.25 -12.83 10.26
N GLY A 646 3.23 -13.60 9.80
CA GLY A 646 3.21 -15.07 9.86
C GLY A 646 3.74 -15.69 8.57
N VAL A 647 3.02 -16.66 7.99
CA VAL A 647 3.41 -17.26 6.69
C VAL A 647 3.34 -16.27 5.52
N GLY A 648 2.77 -15.08 5.70
CA GLY A 648 2.79 -13.98 4.75
C GLY A 648 2.25 -12.70 5.38
N TYR A 649 2.40 -11.59 4.67
CA TYR A 649 2.01 -10.27 5.16
C TYR A 649 0.50 -10.05 4.98
N ILE A 650 -0.17 -9.86 6.11
CA ILE A 650 -1.60 -9.58 6.21
C ILE A 650 -1.86 -8.39 7.14
N HIS A 651 -3.01 -7.73 6.95
CA HIS A 651 -3.67 -6.88 7.92
C HIS A 651 -4.56 -7.76 8.82
N PRO A 652 -4.16 -8.07 10.07
CA PRO A 652 -4.88 -9.05 10.89
C PRO A 652 -6.33 -8.66 11.17
N ASP A 653 -6.59 -7.35 11.35
CA ASP A 653 -7.92 -6.81 11.67
C ASP A 653 -8.93 -6.93 10.51
N ASN A 654 -8.45 -7.10 9.27
CA ASN A 654 -9.29 -7.20 8.07
C ASN A 654 -9.18 -8.59 7.39
N PHE A 655 -8.40 -9.52 7.95
CA PHE A 655 -8.12 -10.79 7.28
C PHE A 655 -9.36 -11.68 7.20
N GLY A 656 -9.79 -11.99 5.97
CA GLY A 656 -10.99 -12.78 5.69
C GLY A 656 -12.30 -12.02 5.90
N ALA A 657 -12.30 -10.69 6.01
CA ALA A 657 -13.51 -9.90 6.29
C ALA A 657 -14.63 -10.01 5.23
N SER A 658 -14.35 -10.51 4.03
CA SER A 658 -15.39 -10.80 3.03
C SER A 658 -16.08 -12.16 3.21
N TYR A 659 -15.60 -13.01 4.12
CA TYR A 659 -16.20 -14.32 4.40
C TYR A 659 -17.23 -14.24 5.50
N VAL A 660 -18.20 -15.17 5.46
CA VAL A 660 -19.24 -15.29 6.50
C VAL A 660 -18.65 -15.55 7.89
N ASP A 661 -17.56 -16.33 7.98
CA ASP A 661 -16.77 -16.51 9.21
C ASP A 661 -15.28 -16.29 8.94
N SER A 662 -14.82 -15.07 9.21
CA SER A 662 -13.41 -14.70 9.05
C SER A 662 -12.47 -15.46 9.98
N ARG A 663 -12.96 -16.01 11.11
CA ARG A 663 -12.12 -16.75 12.07
C ARG A 663 -11.59 -18.04 11.47
N ILE A 664 -12.41 -18.74 10.68
CA ILE A 664 -12.00 -19.96 9.98
C ILE A 664 -10.86 -19.67 8.99
N ILE A 665 -10.92 -18.51 8.31
CA ILE A 665 -9.88 -18.06 7.38
C ILE A 665 -8.58 -17.77 8.12
N MET A 666 -8.67 -17.04 9.25
CA MET A 666 -7.52 -16.75 10.11
C MET A 666 -6.90 -18.03 10.69
N ASP A 667 -7.71 -18.97 11.20
CA ASP A 667 -7.21 -20.25 11.73
C ASP A 667 -6.47 -21.06 10.66
N ALA A 668 -6.99 -21.12 9.43
CA ALA A 668 -6.33 -21.78 8.32
C ALA A 668 -5.00 -21.10 7.92
N PHE A 669 -4.92 -19.76 7.99
CA PHE A 669 -3.67 -19.03 7.80
C PHE A 669 -2.64 -19.31 8.91
N LEU A 670 -3.10 -19.37 10.16
CA LEU A 670 -2.24 -19.65 11.31
C LEU A 670 -1.77 -21.10 11.34
N ALA A 671 -2.55 -22.05 10.82
CA ALA A 671 -2.11 -23.43 10.63
C ALA A 671 -0.90 -23.52 9.68
N TRP A 672 -0.92 -22.77 8.56
CA TRP A 672 0.25 -22.62 7.69
C TRP A 672 1.42 -21.96 8.42
N THR A 673 1.15 -20.90 9.17
CA THR A 673 2.17 -20.21 9.97
C THR A 673 2.86 -21.15 10.95
N ASN A 674 2.09 -21.94 11.72
CA ASN A 674 2.60 -22.93 12.68
C ASN A 674 3.50 -23.97 11.99
N ARG A 675 3.05 -24.49 10.84
CA ARG A 675 3.81 -25.47 10.05
C ARG A 675 5.16 -24.92 9.60
N TYR A 676 5.18 -23.67 9.13
CA TYR A 676 6.41 -23.06 8.62
C TYR A 676 7.35 -22.59 9.73
N MET A 677 6.82 -22.04 10.82
CA MET A 677 7.60 -21.76 12.02
C MET A 677 8.30 -23.02 12.52
N SER A 678 7.61 -24.17 12.50
CA SER A 678 8.23 -25.45 12.87
C SER A 678 9.37 -25.86 11.91
N ARG A 679 9.20 -25.68 10.59
CA ARG A 679 10.23 -26.02 9.58
C ARG A 679 11.49 -25.15 9.68
N LEU A 680 11.32 -23.90 10.10
CA LEU A 680 12.37 -22.89 10.25
C LEU A 680 12.82 -22.72 11.71
N ASP A 681 12.29 -23.51 12.64
CA ASP A 681 12.61 -23.44 14.07
C ASP A 681 12.41 -22.03 14.69
N LEU A 682 11.37 -21.33 14.24
CA LEU A 682 11.02 -19.98 14.70
C LEU A 682 10.19 -20.06 15.99
N LYS A 683 10.59 -19.30 17.02
CA LYS A 683 9.92 -19.29 18.34
C LYS A 683 9.02 -18.09 18.58
N SER A 684 9.11 -17.06 17.76
CA SER A 684 8.30 -15.85 17.90
C SER A 684 7.76 -15.41 16.55
N VAL A 685 6.64 -14.69 16.57
CA VAL A 685 5.99 -14.12 15.39
C VAL A 685 5.79 -12.62 15.58
N ARG A 686 6.04 -11.85 14.51
CA ARG A 686 5.67 -10.44 14.42
C ARG A 686 4.32 -10.31 13.71
N THR A 687 3.46 -9.43 14.22
CA THR A 687 2.23 -9.02 13.54
C THR A 687 2.32 -7.56 13.11
N LEU A 688 1.63 -7.18 12.04
CA LEU A 688 1.57 -5.77 11.60
C LEU A 688 0.94 -4.89 12.67
N SER A 689 -0.20 -5.38 13.18
CA SER A 689 -1.08 -4.76 14.17
C SER A 689 -1.82 -5.89 14.92
N GLY A 690 -2.92 -5.54 15.60
CA GLY A 690 -3.90 -6.49 16.09
C GLY A 690 -4.32 -6.22 17.52
N GLY A 691 -5.62 -6.21 17.77
CA GLY A 691 -6.18 -6.18 19.12
C GLY A 691 -5.93 -7.48 19.90
N ASP A 692 -6.12 -7.44 21.22
CA ASP A 692 -5.78 -8.58 22.09
C ASP A 692 -6.57 -9.85 21.75
N LYS A 693 -7.81 -9.72 21.24
CA LYS A 693 -8.60 -10.87 20.75
C LYS A 693 -7.92 -11.60 19.59
N ILE A 694 -7.35 -10.86 18.64
CA ILE A 694 -6.60 -11.43 17.51
C ILE A 694 -5.32 -12.07 18.02
N LEU A 695 -4.59 -11.40 18.91
CA LEU A 695 -3.35 -11.96 19.47
C LEU A 695 -3.60 -13.24 20.27
N VAL A 696 -4.71 -13.35 21.01
CA VAL A 696 -5.11 -14.62 21.65
C VAL A 696 -5.31 -15.73 20.61
N GLN A 697 -5.97 -15.44 19.48
CA GLN A 697 -6.13 -16.42 18.41
C GLN A 697 -4.78 -16.88 17.84
N TYR A 698 -3.81 -15.97 17.65
CA TYR A 698 -2.44 -16.33 17.29
C TYR A 698 -1.82 -17.29 18.30
N LEU A 699 -1.91 -17.01 19.60
CA LEU A 699 -1.30 -17.83 20.64
C LEU A 699 -1.90 -19.25 20.72
N GLN A 700 -3.21 -19.35 20.51
CA GLN A 700 -3.94 -20.62 20.47
C GLN A 700 -3.56 -21.48 19.26
N GLN A 701 -3.39 -20.87 18.09
CA GLN A 701 -3.05 -21.59 16.84
C GLN A 701 -1.54 -21.80 16.65
N LEU A 702 -0.70 -21.11 17.44
CA LEU A 702 0.76 -21.23 17.42
C LEU A 702 1.27 -21.77 18.77
N PRO A 703 0.95 -23.03 19.13
CA PRO A 703 1.27 -23.57 20.45
C PRO A 703 2.78 -23.60 20.74
N SER A 704 3.63 -23.75 19.72
CA SER A 704 5.10 -23.73 19.86
C SER A 704 5.71 -22.32 19.93
N ALA A 705 4.93 -21.27 19.63
CA ALA A 705 5.42 -19.91 19.78
C ALA A 705 5.58 -19.57 21.27
N GLN A 706 6.77 -19.06 21.63
CA GLN A 706 7.12 -18.60 22.96
C GLN A 706 6.61 -17.19 23.24
N SER A 707 6.52 -16.33 22.22
CA SER A 707 6.05 -14.96 22.38
C SER A 707 5.52 -14.34 21.07
N ILE A 708 4.78 -13.24 21.21
CA ILE A 708 4.38 -12.38 20.08
C ILE A 708 5.13 -11.05 20.17
N PHE A 709 5.78 -10.66 19.07
CA PHE A 709 6.40 -9.36 18.86
C PHE A 709 5.45 -8.47 18.06
N ALA A 710 4.38 -8.01 18.69
CA ALA A 710 3.29 -7.32 17.99
C ALA A 710 3.70 -5.92 17.54
N ASP A 711 3.01 -5.45 16.50
CA ASP A 711 3.11 -4.14 15.87
C ASP A 711 4.41 -3.93 15.08
N MET A 712 4.29 -3.54 13.81
CA MET A 712 5.41 -2.91 13.08
C MET A 712 5.52 -1.47 13.54
N GLY A 713 6.50 -1.18 14.39
CA GLY A 713 6.68 0.14 14.97
C GLY A 713 5.55 0.52 15.94
N ARG A 714 5.67 1.68 16.59
CA ARG A 714 4.69 2.16 17.58
C ARG A 714 3.42 2.75 16.94
N TYR A 715 2.76 2.00 16.05
CA TYR A 715 1.54 2.42 15.35
C TYR A 715 0.23 2.07 16.09
N SER A 716 0.28 1.18 17.09
CA SER A 716 -0.91 0.84 17.88
C SER A 716 -1.43 1.97 18.77
N GLY A 717 -0.71 3.09 18.87
CA GLY A 717 -1.07 4.24 19.72
C GLY A 717 -0.95 3.98 21.22
N ARG A 718 -0.58 2.76 21.63
CA ARG A 718 -0.42 2.40 23.04
C ARG A 718 0.83 3.02 23.61
N GLU A 719 0.73 3.52 24.84
CA GLU A 719 1.84 4.12 25.57
C GLU A 719 1.98 3.54 26.98
N GLY A 720 3.19 3.66 27.52
CA GLY A 720 3.60 3.10 28.80
C GLY A 720 3.91 1.61 28.70
N ILE A 721 5.07 1.21 29.24
CA ILE A 721 5.57 -0.17 29.11
C ILE A 721 4.61 -1.24 29.64
N GLY A 722 3.71 -0.88 30.57
CA GLY A 722 2.67 -1.79 31.07
C GLY A 722 1.59 -2.16 30.06
N ASN A 723 1.32 -1.29 29.08
CA ASN A 723 0.37 -1.54 28.00
C ASN A 723 1.05 -2.13 26.76
N LEU A 724 2.39 -2.08 26.72
CA LEU A 724 3.22 -2.59 25.62
C LEU A 724 3.79 -3.97 25.93
N THR A 725 3.87 -4.38 27.19
CA THR A 725 4.42 -5.68 27.57
C THR A 725 3.61 -6.33 28.69
N TYR A 726 2.96 -7.43 28.34
CA TYR A 726 1.96 -8.12 29.15
C TYR A 726 1.83 -9.59 28.72
N GLN A 727 0.94 -10.35 29.36
CA GLN A 727 0.62 -11.72 28.96
C GLN A 727 -0.78 -11.80 28.37
N LEU A 728 -0.92 -12.61 27.33
CA LEU A 728 -2.18 -13.16 26.86
C LEU A 728 -1.99 -14.67 26.80
N ASP A 729 -3.01 -15.46 27.13
CA ASP A 729 -2.96 -16.94 27.07
C ASP A 729 -1.66 -17.55 27.68
N ASN A 730 -1.25 -17.02 28.85
CA ASN A 730 -0.01 -17.36 29.57
C ASN A 730 1.32 -17.16 28.82
N LYS A 731 1.30 -16.50 27.65
CA LYS A 731 2.48 -16.22 26.84
C LYS A 731 2.77 -14.72 26.78
N PRO A 732 4.05 -14.30 26.78
CA PRO A 732 4.42 -12.90 26.66
C PRO A 732 4.00 -12.29 25.31
N VAL A 733 3.46 -11.08 25.38
CA VAL A 733 3.21 -10.19 24.25
C VAL A 733 4.09 -8.95 24.43
N PHE A 734 4.95 -8.70 23.45
CA PHE A 734 5.84 -7.54 23.39
C PHE A 734 5.46 -6.67 22.20
N ARG A 735 4.59 -5.68 22.42
CA ARG A 735 4.28 -4.66 21.42
C ARG A 735 5.49 -3.76 21.18
N SER A 736 5.65 -3.28 19.96
CA SER A 736 6.77 -2.41 19.59
C SER A 736 6.85 -1.20 20.50
N VAL A 737 7.96 -1.09 21.22
CA VAL A 737 8.25 0.07 22.06
C VAL A 737 8.77 1.21 21.20
N THR A 738 9.52 0.95 20.13
CA THR A 738 10.15 2.00 19.33
C THR A 738 9.39 2.26 18.03
N SER A 739 9.53 3.48 17.52
CA SER A 739 9.01 3.91 16.22
C SER A 739 10.14 4.02 15.19
N TRP A 740 9.79 4.36 13.95
CA TRP A 740 10.76 4.73 12.92
C TRP A 740 10.68 6.20 12.53
N ARG A 741 10.03 7.02 13.37
CA ARG A 741 9.88 8.47 13.16
C ARG A 741 11.22 9.20 13.28
N ARG A 742 12.20 8.59 13.93
CA ARG A 742 13.54 9.14 14.20
C ARG A 742 14.60 8.11 13.82
N GLY A 743 15.80 8.57 13.46
CA GLY A 743 16.84 7.72 12.84
C GLY A 743 18.21 7.78 13.48
N SER A 744 18.25 8.11 14.79
CA SER A 744 19.46 8.15 15.60
C SER A 744 19.40 7.12 16.74
N ALA A 745 20.56 6.76 17.28
CA ALA A 745 20.66 5.88 18.45
C ALA A 745 20.11 6.56 19.72
N ALA A 746 20.37 7.86 19.88
CA ALA A 746 19.87 8.63 21.01
C ALA A 746 18.34 8.66 21.06
N ASP A 747 17.70 8.90 19.91
CA ASP A 747 16.24 8.89 19.81
C ASP A 747 15.65 7.52 20.14
N PHE A 748 16.26 6.45 19.64
CA PHE A 748 15.82 5.08 19.91
C PHE A 748 15.85 4.76 21.41
N LEU A 749 16.95 5.10 22.08
CA LEU A 749 17.13 4.86 23.51
C LEU A 749 16.22 5.78 24.34
N GLN A 750 16.00 7.02 23.90
CA GLN A 750 15.08 7.94 24.54
C GLN A 750 13.64 7.43 24.49
N GLU A 751 13.20 6.92 23.33
CA GLU A 751 11.88 6.30 23.18
C GLU A 751 11.69 5.14 24.18
N ILE A 752 12.72 4.32 24.39
CA ILE A 752 12.68 3.25 25.40
C ILE A 752 12.54 3.84 26.80
N ARG A 753 13.30 4.90 27.13
CA ARG A 753 13.23 5.56 28.44
C ARG A 753 11.87 6.17 28.70
N ASP A 754 11.30 6.85 27.73
CA ASP A 754 9.99 7.50 27.84
C ASP A 754 8.90 6.47 28.15
N GLN A 755 8.92 5.33 27.47
CA GLN A 755 7.94 4.27 27.66
C GLN A 755 8.15 3.46 28.95
N ALA A 756 9.41 3.17 29.30
CA ALA A 756 9.74 2.42 30.51
C ALA A 756 9.58 3.25 31.79
N GLY A 757 9.85 4.55 31.72
CA GLY A 757 9.92 5.45 32.87
C GLY A 757 10.78 4.85 34.00
N LYS A 758 10.23 4.91 35.22
CA LYS A 758 10.87 4.35 36.44
C LYS A 758 10.67 2.84 36.62
N ARG A 759 9.89 2.16 35.76
CA ARG A 759 9.53 0.75 35.96
C ARG A 759 10.75 -0.15 35.75
N ARG A 760 11.04 -1.00 36.73
CA ARG A 760 12.04 -2.07 36.65
C ARG A 760 11.49 -3.35 37.29
N PRO A 761 11.75 -4.54 36.72
CA PRO A 761 12.34 -4.73 35.39
C PRO A 761 11.41 -4.20 34.30
N ALA A 762 11.99 -3.84 33.15
CA ALA A 762 11.24 -3.52 31.93
C ALA A 762 11.71 -4.41 30.79
N PHE A 763 10.80 -4.73 29.87
CA PHE A 763 11.02 -5.69 28.79
C PHE A 763 10.56 -5.03 27.49
N VAL A 764 11.43 -4.98 26.50
CA VAL A 764 11.29 -4.06 25.36
C VAL A 764 11.45 -4.81 24.05
N ASN A 765 10.41 -4.77 23.22
CA ASN A 765 10.53 -5.02 21.79
C ASN A 765 11.06 -3.74 21.12
N GLY A 766 12.36 -3.71 20.84
CA GLY A 766 13.03 -2.64 20.12
C GLY A 766 12.96 -2.90 18.62
N PHE A 767 11.88 -2.46 17.98
CA PHE A 767 11.70 -2.53 16.53
C PHE A 767 12.71 -1.64 15.80
N ILE A 768 13.49 -2.24 14.90
CA ILE A 768 14.46 -1.54 14.05
C ILE A 768 13.94 -1.50 12.63
N HIS A 769 13.57 -0.32 12.15
CA HIS A 769 13.19 -0.10 10.75
C HIS A 769 14.44 -0.08 9.85
N CYS A 770 14.58 -1.08 8.99
CA CYS A 770 15.80 -1.29 8.20
C CYS A 770 16.10 -0.14 7.21
N TRP A 771 15.10 0.66 6.84
CA TRP A 771 15.26 1.82 5.97
C TRP A 771 15.65 3.09 6.73
N THR A 772 15.19 3.26 7.97
CA THR A 772 15.59 4.38 8.86
C THR A 772 16.97 4.15 9.49
N TYR A 773 17.32 2.88 9.72
CA TYR A 773 18.64 2.43 10.17
C TYR A 773 19.36 1.67 9.03
N PRO A 774 19.75 2.35 7.93
CA PRO A 774 20.22 1.71 6.69
C PRO A 774 21.59 1.04 6.78
N THR A 775 22.33 1.18 7.88
CA THR A 775 23.67 0.61 8.06
C THR A 775 23.79 -0.11 9.40
N PHE A 776 24.62 -1.16 9.45
CA PHE A 776 24.90 -1.86 10.69
C PHE A 776 25.50 -0.94 11.75
N ASP A 777 26.35 0.01 11.37
CA ASP A 777 26.94 0.98 12.30
C ASP A 777 25.88 1.81 13.03
N LYS A 778 24.78 2.18 12.38
CA LYS A 778 23.67 2.86 13.06
C LYS A 778 22.98 1.96 14.08
N VAL A 779 22.83 0.67 13.79
CA VAL A 779 22.28 -0.31 14.74
C VAL A 779 23.28 -0.55 15.88
N ALA A 780 24.58 -0.67 15.59
CA ALA A 780 25.62 -0.83 16.58
C ALA A 780 25.75 0.39 17.49
N ALA A 781 25.52 1.61 16.99
CA ALA A 781 25.49 2.82 17.79
C ALA A 781 24.40 2.78 18.88
N ILE A 782 23.27 2.09 18.67
CA ILE A 782 22.25 1.85 19.71
C ILE A 782 22.85 1.00 20.84
N TYR A 783 23.57 -0.06 20.48
CA TYR A 783 24.24 -0.91 21.45
C TYR A 783 25.32 -0.13 22.21
N ASP A 784 26.18 0.61 21.51
CA ASP A 784 27.31 1.33 22.09
C ASP A 784 26.87 2.49 23.01
N SER A 785 25.76 3.14 22.70
CA SER A 785 25.25 4.31 23.45
C SER A 785 24.32 3.95 24.61
N ARG A 786 24.15 2.67 24.91
CA ARG A 786 23.21 2.20 25.93
C ARG A 786 23.63 2.60 27.34
N ASP A 787 22.63 2.81 28.20
CA ASP A 787 22.87 3.04 29.62
C ASP A 787 23.25 1.74 30.36
N ALA A 788 23.91 1.85 31.50
CA ALA A 788 24.41 0.71 32.28
C ALA A 788 23.31 -0.25 32.82
N ASP A 789 22.06 0.20 32.90
CA ASP A 789 20.91 -0.62 33.29
C ASP A 789 20.20 -1.28 32.09
N MET A 790 20.64 -1.04 30.86
CA MET A 790 20.09 -1.65 29.65
C MET A 790 20.88 -2.89 29.24
N VAL A 791 20.16 -3.99 29.01
CA VAL A 791 20.72 -5.29 28.64
C VAL A 791 20.07 -5.75 27.34
N PHE A 792 20.87 -5.90 26.28
CA PHE A 792 20.39 -6.45 25.02
C PHE A 792 20.34 -7.97 25.09
N VAL A 793 19.24 -8.54 24.60
CA VAL A 793 18.92 -9.96 24.65
C VAL A 793 18.27 -10.40 23.34
N THR A 794 18.25 -11.68 23.04
CA THR A 794 17.46 -12.18 21.90
C THR A 794 15.97 -12.23 22.25
N PRO A 795 15.04 -12.28 21.27
CA PRO A 795 13.61 -12.47 21.51
C PRO A 795 13.27 -13.65 22.45
N SER A 796 13.86 -14.83 22.23
CA SER A 796 13.65 -15.99 23.10
C SER A 796 14.14 -15.73 24.52
N GLN A 797 15.33 -15.12 24.69
CA GLN A 797 15.84 -14.74 26.01
C GLN A 797 14.94 -13.70 26.70
N LEU A 798 14.38 -12.74 25.96
CA LEU A 798 13.44 -11.76 26.50
C LEU A 798 12.19 -12.46 27.08
N ALA A 799 11.62 -13.42 26.33
CA ALA A 799 10.48 -14.21 26.77
C ALA A 799 10.80 -15.04 28.02
N GLU A 800 11.94 -15.73 28.05
CA GLU A 800 12.39 -16.53 29.20
C GLU A 800 12.54 -15.68 30.47
N ILE A 801 13.24 -14.55 30.38
CA ILE A 801 13.48 -13.66 31.53
C ILE A 801 12.16 -13.02 32.00
N TYR A 802 11.27 -12.68 31.07
CA TYR A 802 9.94 -12.18 31.40
C TYR A 802 9.17 -13.21 32.24
N ILE A 803 9.11 -14.47 31.80
CA ILE A 803 8.41 -15.55 32.54
C ILE A 803 9.05 -15.76 33.91
N GLN A 804 10.39 -15.83 33.99
CA GLN A 804 11.11 -15.97 35.26
C GLN A 804 10.77 -14.85 36.27
N SER A 805 10.58 -13.61 35.78
CA SER A 805 10.23 -12.47 36.64
C SER A 805 8.82 -12.56 37.23
N HIS A 806 7.89 -13.25 36.55
CA HIS A 806 6.50 -13.43 37.02
C HIS A 806 6.39 -14.62 37.98
N THR A 807 7.08 -15.74 37.73
CA THR A 807 7.11 -16.89 38.66
C THR A 807 7.70 -16.52 40.02
N ARG A 808 8.77 -15.71 40.05
CA ARG A 808 9.35 -15.23 41.32
C ARG A 808 8.47 -14.24 42.07
N LYS A 809 7.53 -13.59 41.38
CA LYS A 809 6.57 -12.68 41.99
C LYS A 809 5.47 -13.47 42.70
N SER A 810 4.90 -14.50 42.06
CA SER A 810 3.90 -15.38 42.67
C SER A 810 4.44 -16.11 43.91
N GLU A 811 5.67 -16.61 43.86
CA GLU A 811 6.35 -17.22 45.02
C GLU A 811 6.53 -16.26 46.21
N ARG A 812 6.75 -14.96 45.95
CA ARG A 812 6.91 -13.94 47.00
C ARG A 812 5.59 -13.40 47.55
N THR A 813 4.52 -13.40 46.76
CA THR A 813 3.22 -12.84 47.16
C THR A 813 2.20 -13.88 47.60
N GLY A 814 2.49 -15.19 47.47
CA GLY A 814 1.62 -16.27 47.92
C GLY A 814 0.26 -16.34 47.22
N GLN A 815 0.14 -15.73 46.04
CA GLN A 815 -1.06 -15.81 45.20
C GLN A 815 -0.73 -16.60 43.92
N PRO A 816 -1.61 -17.53 43.51
CA PRO A 816 -1.42 -18.38 42.33
C PRO A 816 -1.38 -17.58 41.03
#